data_AF-W4QJ62-F1
#
_entry.id   AF-W4QJ62-F1
#
_cell.length_a   1.000
_cell.length_b   1.000
_cell.length_c   1.000
_cell.angle_alpha   90.00
_cell.angle_beta   90.00
_cell.angle_gamma   90.00
#
_symmetry.space_group_name_H-M   'P 1'
#
loop_
_entity.id
_entity.type
_entity.pdbx_description
1 polymer ?
#
loop_
_entity_poly.entity_id
_entity_poly.type
_entity_poly.pdbx_seq_one_letter_code
_entity_poly.pdbx_strand_id
1 'polypeptide(L)'
;MLVDNIQYLRKHYRHIRELIQKYEPQLKKEKMESIQSRKGYPTLQITTNERKTFLHSKYDPLNEANKWIEQYADQVDQYEHVLFYGVGFGYHIEEFMKRWPQKTFSLYEPSPAVFYHFMNQRKLIDLPIQQMRHLYIEWTQESGSQFVQQFATEVSDKVLLIPLPSYERLFPIQYEQFLTNYKNYVQMKSYSRSASYFFAKRWTVNSFMNLPTTLNTPNIFDKKDVFKGKPVLIVSAGPSLQDEYGNLRYIKENKLAYIIAVGSANRALIAQDIMPDAVCTYDPQPHNFTVFKPMYEKNMTSVPMIYGTTVGFETLDYYQGPKLHFVTTQDAVTPRIIGDEAIPKIEDAFSIAIVTLQLMATLEASSIILVGQNFAFRENLYYSKDINRGNETAELQEKDVKESLCVEDVYGGQVKTNAAFNQMRLSMESYIKRYTDVEIVNATKDGAKIEGASFTPLEKIIHERLTTAVVNENWYVGENHYEDATIAESVQSMYQSIDDFMDDCSNVFTSLENIQNSLKQKSRPKIEQAFIEYDHAFKQFISNQYGQLIIQPATRDVYKTFVERLQTIKHNPDIFSKATSLLKESSLYMSASRQMFNELTPFVKRQVHRGQNEAVTYQSNCGVFSYSSRWERDYLSIVDVNRKKATHLPIEQATKTGETIKFNFKGTTLKVKACTREDYAANILIKIDGVEEPFSTKNKEVKQSYVCEYDEVVYDCGELEDQMHQVEIELLEDMPFVFTGVEVGEGRVFHIDEVIDVESLEVGKRIRCHYKATYNKVGEFSDLGKAVGAFIPPESSAYPDGDFYFIMVDFEDGKKKLIADRNVQHSISWDTLEYFGIPKGKKLNLDREEAFIRLLLGGSAFIDQNNNKSYGNQQLGAWPHTNEWDQFVNINDFNIKEIASWCKDKAEIGLENTWYIGNEFTTTIITEEKRQNGRILRGNIDHKYLLSLNRKLIRESEGFRPLILIQGQCNK
;
A
#
# COMPACT_ATOMS: atom_id res chain seq x y z
N MET A 1 -6.13 -55.40 13.88
CA MET A 1 -7.03 -54.38 13.29
C MET A 1 -8.14 -55.09 12.53
N LEU A 2 -9.31 -54.46 12.38
CA LEU A 2 -10.39 -54.97 11.52
C LEU A 2 -9.96 -54.96 10.04
N VAL A 3 -10.52 -55.88 9.24
CA VAL A 3 -10.12 -56.06 7.82
C VAL A 3 -10.39 -54.79 6.99
N ASP A 4 -11.55 -54.17 7.16
CA ASP A 4 -11.94 -52.96 6.43
C ASP A 4 -10.96 -51.80 6.68
N ASN A 5 -10.53 -51.63 7.93
CA ASN A 5 -9.54 -50.64 8.34
C ASN A 5 -8.17 -50.89 7.67
N ILE A 6 -7.74 -52.15 7.58
CA ILE A 6 -6.49 -52.53 6.91
C ILE A 6 -6.57 -52.23 5.41
N GLN A 7 -7.71 -52.49 4.77
CA GLN A 7 -7.92 -52.20 3.34
C GLN A 7 -7.95 -50.69 3.07
N TYR A 8 -8.67 -49.92 3.89
CA TYR A 8 -8.76 -48.46 3.75
C TYR A 8 -7.39 -47.79 3.92
N LEU A 9 -6.67 -48.08 5.01
CA LEU A 9 -5.31 -47.54 5.20
C LEU A 9 -4.35 -47.99 4.09
N ARG A 10 -4.43 -49.24 3.60
CA ARG A 10 -3.60 -49.71 2.48
C ARG A 10 -3.81 -48.88 1.20
N LYS A 11 -5.04 -48.40 0.95
CA LYS A 11 -5.39 -47.62 -0.25
C LYS A 11 -5.12 -46.12 -0.10
N HIS A 12 -5.39 -45.54 1.07
CA HIS A 12 -5.40 -44.09 1.27
C HIS A 12 -4.26 -43.56 2.18
N TYR A 13 -3.78 -44.36 3.13
CA TYR A 13 -2.84 -43.93 4.17
C TYR A 13 -1.76 -44.98 4.43
N ARG A 14 -1.04 -45.35 3.36
CA ARG A 14 -0.10 -46.48 3.35
C ARG A 14 0.97 -46.38 4.45
N HIS A 15 1.53 -45.18 4.65
CA HIS A 15 2.55 -44.93 5.67
C HIS A 15 2.02 -45.20 7.10
N ILE A 16 0.79 -44.79 7.42
CA ILE A 16 0.15 -45.04 8.72
C ILE A 16 0.04 -46.56 8.97
N ARG A 17 -0.39 -47.32 7.96
CA ARG A 17 -0.47 -48.78 8.03
C ARG A 17 0.91 -49.41 8.30
N GLU A 18 1.94 -48.97 7.60
CA GLU A 18 3.30 -49.52 7.72
C GLU A 18 3.94 -49.18 9.08
N LEU A 19 3.70 -47.99 9.63
CA LEU A 19 4.12 -47.61 10.99
C LEU A 19 3.39 -48.42 12.08
N ILE A 20 2.06 -48.60 11.95
CA ILE A 20 1.29 -49.45 12.87
C ILE A 20 1.81 -50.90 12.84
N GLN A 21 2.08 -51.46 11.65
CA GLN A 21 2.63 -52.82 11.54
C GLN A 21 4.05 -52.93 12.13
N LYS A 22 4.89 -51.91 11.96
CA LYS A 22 6.25 -51.86 12.53
C LYS A 22 6.24 -51.84 14.07
N TYR A 23 5.28 -51.14 14.67
CA TYR A 23 5.24 -50.90 16.12
C TYR A 23 4.14 -51.67 16.88
N GLU A 24 3.35 -52.52 16.22
CA GLU A 24 2.30 -53.33 16.86
C GLU A 24 2.75 -54.09 18.13
N PRO A 25 3.98 -54.65 18.24
CA PRO A 25 4.47 -55.29 19.46
C PRO A 25 4.71 -54.32 20.65
N GLN A 26 4.91 -53.04 20.38
CA GLN A 26 5.03 -51.97 21.38
C GLN A 26 3.64 -51.45 21.76
N LEU A 27 2.78 -51.17 20.77
CA LEU A 27 1.41 -50.67 20.99
C LEU A 27 0.56 -51.64 21.84
N LYS A 28 0.81 -52.95 21.75
CA LYS A 28 0.19 -53.99 22.59
C LYS A 28 0.71 -54.07 24.04
N LYS A 29 1.79 -53.38 24.38
CA LYS A 29 2.37 -53.34 25.75
C LYS A 29 1.92 -52.15 26.56
N GLU A 30 1.26 -51.17 25.92
CA GLU A 30 0.66 -50.04 26.61
C GLU A 30 -0.43 -50.51 27.60
N LYS A 31 -0.59 -49.77 28.71
CA LYS A 31 -1.55 -50.13 29.76
C LYS A 31 -2.98 -49.68 29.42
N MET A 32 -3.45 -50.11 28.25
CA MET A 32 -4.74 -49.76 27.64
C MET A 32 -5.60 -51.00 27.40
N GLU A 33 -6.86 -50.96 27.80
CA GLU A 33 -7.80 -52.08 27.74
C GLU A 33 -9.13 -51.64 27.13
N SER A 34 -9.55 -52.28 26.04
CA SER A 34 -10.86 -52.01 25.41
C SER A 34 -11.95 -52.77 26.14
N ILE A 35 -12.87 -52.05 26.79
CA ILE A 35 -14.00 -52.61 27.54
C ILE A 35 -15.34 -52.13 26.97
N GLN A 36 -16.44 -52.80 27.35
CA GLN A 36 -17.78 -52.32 27.02
C GLN A 36 -18.31 -51.35 28.08
N SER A 37 -18.92 -50.25 27.63
CA SER A 37 -19.75 -49.38 28.48
C SER A 37 -21.06 -50.07 28.87
N ARG A 38 -21.80 -49.51 29.85
CA ARG A 38 -23.10 -50.07 30.28
C ARG A 38 -24.16 -50.15 29.17
N LYS A 39 -24.04 -49.38 28.08
CA LYS A 39 -24.89 -49.47 26.89
C LYS A 39 -24.35 -50.37 25.76
N GLY A 40 -23.24 -51.07 25.98
CA GLY A 40 -22.65 -51.99 24.98
C GLY A 40 -21.86 -51.31 23.85
N TYR A 41 -21.53 -50.02 24.00
CA TYR A 41 -20.58 -49.33 23.13
C TYR A 41 -19.16 -49.46 23.72
N PRO A 42 -18.13 -49.77 22.91
CA PRO A 42 -16.77 -49.91 23.43
C PRO A 42 -16.20 -48.58 23.95
N THR A 43 -15.36 -48.64 24.97
CA THR A 43 -14.54 -47.54 25.46
C THR A 43 -13.14 -48.05 25.82
N LEU A 44 -12.17 -47.14 25.94
CA LEU A 44 -10.79 -47.47 26.29
C LEU A 44 -10.51 -47.08 27.74
N GLN A 45 -10.11 -48.05 28.55
CA GLN A 45 -9.59 -47.86 29.90
C GLN A 45 -8.07 -47.71 29.80
N ILE A 46 -7.53 -46.60 30.30
CA ILE A 46 -6.10 -46.26 30.27
C ILE A 46 -5.59 -46.16 31.71
N THR A 47 -4.45 -46.78 32.01
CA THR A 47 -3.89 -46.82 33.37
C THR A 47 -2.63 -45.97 33.48
N THR A 48 -2.77 -44.74 33.99
CA THR A 48 -1.67 -43.80 34.26
C THR A 48 -1.46 -43.62 35.76
N ASN A 49 -0.22 -43.69 36.24
CA ASN A 49 0.13 -43.53 37.66
C ASN A 49 -0.78 -44.33 38.61
N GLU A 50 -0.97 -45.61 38.29
CA GLU A 50 -1.86 -46.60 38.95
C GLU A 50 -3.36 -46.28 38.94
N ARG A 51 -3.78 -45.11 38.42
CA ARG A 51 -5.19 -44.73 38.28
C ARG A 51 -5.76 -45.21 36.95
N LYS A 52 -6.90 -45.90 37.01
CA LYS A 52 -7.68 -46.30 35.84
C LYS A 52 -8.65 -45.18 35.43
N THR A 53 -8.43 -44.62 34.25
CA THR A 53 -9.24 -43.55 33.64
C THR A 53 -9.87 -44.06 32.35
N PHE A 54 -11.04 -43.53 31.97
CA PHE A 54 -11.72 -43.90 30.72
C PHE A 54 -11.62 -42.77 29.70
N LEU A 55 -11.35 -43.15 28.44
CA LEU A 55 -11.27 -42.24 27.30
C LEU A 55 -12.66 -41.73 26.87
N HIS A 56 -13.68 -42.58 27.00
CA HIS A 56 -15.10 -42.26 26.79
C HIS A 56 -15.93 -42.82 27.96
N SER A 57 -17.09 -42.25 28.21
CA SER A 57 -18.04 -42.58 29.27
C SER A 57 -18.27 -44.09 29.43
N LYS A 58 -17.91 -44.62 30.61
CA LYS A 58 -18.19 -46.02 31.00
C LYS A 58 -19.70 -46.36 31.08
N TYR A 59 -20.57 -45.37 30.97
CA TYR A 59 -22.03 -45.54 30.98
C TYR A 59 -22.60 -45.49 29.56
N ASP A 60 -22.30 -44.42 28.83
CA ASP A 60 -22.90 -44.08 27.54
C ASP A 60 -22.00 -43.08 26.78
N PRO A 61 -21.14 -43.56 25.86
CA PRO A 61 -20.29 -42.73 25.01
C PRO A 61 -21.06 -41.84 24.01
N LEU A 62 -22.25 -42.24 23.57
CA LEU A 62 -23.03 -41.46 22.59
C LEU A 62 -23.68 -40.24 23.23
N ASN A 63 -24.20 -40.38 24.46
CA ASN A 63 -24.73 -39.25 25.24
C ASN A 63 -23.61 -38.28 25.69
N GLU A 64 -22.39 -38.78 25.93
CA GLU A 64 -21.21 -37.93 26.16
C GLU A 64 -20.85 -37.14 24.90
N ALA A 65 -20.79 -37.81 23.74
CA ALA A 65 -20.53 -37.18 22.45
C ALA A 65 -21.56 -36.10 22.10
N ASN A 66 -22.85 -36.39 22.28
CA ASN A 66 -23.96 -35.46 22.08
C ASN A 66 -23.78 -34.18 22.90
N LYS A 67 -23.59 -34.30 24.22
CA LYS A 67 -23.40 -33.16 25.14
C LYS A 67 -22.10 -32.38 24.95
N TRP A 68 -21.11 -32.97 24.29
CA TRP A 68 -19.89 -32.26 23.92
C TRP A 68 -20.09 -31.45 22.64
N ILE A 69 -20.59 -32.09 21.60
CA ILE A 69 -20.84 -31.45 20.29
C ILE A 69 -21.91 -30.35 20.36
N GLU A 70 -22.89 -30.47 21.26
CA GLU A 70 -23.91 -29.44 21.53
C GLU A 70 -23.31 -28.08 21.91
N GLN A 71 -22.15 -28.04 22.59
CA GLN A 71 -21.48 -26.79 23.03
C GLN A 71 -20.91 -25.95 21.87
N TYR A 72 -20.86 -26.53 20.67
CA TYR A 72 -20.37 -25.84 19.46
C TYR A 72 -21.52 -25.33 18.57
N ALA A 73 -22.78 -25.65 18.88
CA ALA A 73 -23.90 -25.45 17.97
C ALA A 73 -24.04 -23.99 17.47
N ASP A 74 -23.93 -23.02 18.38
CA ASP A 74 -24.09 -21.59 18.06
C ASP A 74 -22.94 -21.00 17.23
N GLN A 75 -21.80 -21.72 17.11
CA GLN A 75 -20.59 -21.22 16.45
C GLN A 75 -20.16 -22.03 15.21
N VAL A 76 -20.63 -23.26 15.00
CA VAL A 76 -20.16 -24.11 13.86
C VAL A 76 -20.37 -23.44 12.50
N ASP A 77 -21.36 -22.58 12.34
CA ASP A 77 -21.64 -21.93 11.05
C ASP A 77 -20.70 -20.80 10.66
N GLN A 78 -19.84 -20.30 11.56
CA GLN A 78 -18.75 -19.39 11.19
C GLN A 78 -17.48 -20.11 10.68
N TYR A 79 -17.48 -21.45 10.65
CA TYR A 79 -16.34 -22.28 10.24
C TYR A 79 -16.73 -23.20 9.07
N GLU A 80 -15.79 -23.40 8.13
CA GLU A 80 -15.98 -24.23 6.93
C GLU A 80 -15.26 -25.59 7.06
N HIS A 81 -14.25 -25.65 7.94
CA HIS A 81 -13.49 -26.86 8.26
C HIS A 81 -13.39 -27.10 9.78
N VAL A 82 -13.26 -28.37 10.18
CA VAL A 82 -13.11 -28.77 11.60
C VAL A 82 -11.88 -29.65 11.80
N LEU A 83 -11.01 -29.30 12.73
CA LEU A 83 -9.93 -30.16 13.19
C LEU A 83 -10.33 -30.81 14.52
N PHE A 84 -10.41 -32.14 14.55
CA PHE A 84 -10.61 -32.91 15.77
C PHE A 84 -9.26 -33.31 16.38
N TYR A 85 -9.02 -32.92 17.64
CA TYR A 85 -7.84 -33.33 18.41
C TYR A 85 -8.21 -34.44 19.40
N GLY A 86 -7.69 -35.64 19.15
CA GLY A 86 -8.04 -36.89 19.82
C GLY A 86 -9.25 -37.56 19.16
N VAL A 87 -9.00 -38.46 18.20
CA VAL A 87 -10.03 -39.25 17.51
C VAL A 87 -10.72 -40.19 18.49
N GLY A 88 -9.94 -40.82 19.37
CA GLY A 88 -10.43 -41.83 20.29
C GLY A 88 -11.21 -42.91 19.54
N PHE A 89 -12.46 -43.17 19.94
CA PHE A 89 -13.35 -44.14 19.30
C PHE A 89 -14.43 -43.47 18.41
N GLY A 90 -14.20 -42.25 17.92
CA GLY A 90 -14.98 -41.64 16.84
C GLY A 90 -16.35 -41.03 17.20
N TYR A 91 -16.92 -41.32 18.37
CA TYR A 91 -18.32 -40.97 18.70
C TYR A 91 -18.68 -39.49 18.52
N HIS A 92 -17.77 -38.58 18.85
CA HIS A 92 -17.96 -37.14 18.73
C HIS A 92 -17.88 -36.66 17.27
N ILE A 93 -17.04 -37.28 16.43
CA ILE A 93 -16.94 -37.00 14.99
C ILE A 93 -18.24 -37.45 14.30
N GLU A 94 -18.74 -38.63 14.64
CA GLU A 94 -20.02 -39.14 14.11
C GLU A 94 -21.19 -38.24 14.51
N GLU A 95 -21.24 -37.81 15.77
CA GLU A 95 -22.32 -36.96 16.28
C GLU A 95 -22.27 -35.53 15.72
N PHE A 96 -21.08 -34.98 15.50
CA PHE A 96 -20.91 -33.73 14.77
C PHE A 96 -21.42 -33.84 13.33
N MET A 97 -20.96 -34.86 12.60
CA MET A 97 -21.26 -35.00 11.18
C MET A 97 -22.72 -35.40 10.88
N LYS A 98 -23.46 -35.94 11.86
CA LYS A 98 -24.93 -36.07 11.77
C LYS A 98 -25.65 -34.72 11.72
N ARG A 99 -25.12 -33.71 12.42
CA ARG A 99 -25.71 -32.37 12.53
C ARG A 99 -25.30 -31.47 11.37
N TRP A 100 -24.03 -31.55 10.96
CA TRP A 100 -23.47 -30.72 9.87
C TRP A 100 -22.78 -31.58 8.78
N PRO A 101 -23.54 -32.42 8.04
CA PRO A 101 -22.99 -33.34 7.02
C PRO A 101 -22.31 -32.65 5.83
N GLN A 102 -22.49 -31.33 5.68
CA GLN A 102 -21.88 -30.49 4.65
C GLN A 102 -20.49 -29.94 5.01
N LYS A 103 -20.07 -29.99 6.29
CA LYS A 103 -18.77 -29.47 6.73
C LYS A 103 -17.67 -30.45 6.32
N THR A 104 -16.45 -29.94 6.11
CA THR A 104 -15.27 -30.81 5.93
C THR A 104 -14.49 -30.91 7.24
N PHE A 105 -13.76 -32.00 7.45
CA PHE A 105 -13.02 -32.21 8.69
C PHE A 105 -11.66 -32.89 8.51
N SER A 106 -10.84 -32.81 9.55
CA SER A 106 -9.55 -33.48 9.67
C SER A 106 -9.38 -34.07 11.06
N LEU A 107 -8.59 -35.14 11.13
CA LEU A 107 -8.39 -35.94 12.33
C LEU A 107 -6.92 -35.91 12.77
N TYR A 108 -6.67 -35.48 14.00
CA TYR A 108 -5.37 -35.54 14.68
C TYR A 108 -5.45 -36.48 15.88
N GLU A 109 -4.66 -37.54 15.90
CA GLU A 109 -4.61 -38.50 17.00
C GLU A 109 -3.21 -38.48 17.66
N PRO A 110 -3.06 -37.89 18.87
CA PRO A 110 -1.77 -37.79 19.55
C PRO A 110 -1.29 -39.12 20.17
N SER A 111 -2.10 -40.20 20.12
CA SER A 111 -1.71 -41.51 20.64
C SER A 111 -1.88 -42.63 19.61
N PRO A 112 -0.78 -43.14 19.01
CA PRO A 112 -0.80 -44.28 18.11
C PRO A 112 -1.39 -45.55 18.75
N ALA A 113 -1.27 -45.70 20.08
CA ALA A 113 -1.86 -46.80 20.83
C ALA A 113 -3.39 -46.68 20.88
N VAL A 114 -3.93 -45.50 21.16
CA VAL A 114 -5.39 -45.28 21.10
C VAL A 114 -5.91 -45.50 19.69
N PHE A 115 -5.21 -45.01 18.66
CA PHE A 115 -5.58 -45.30 17.26
C PHE A 115 -5.58 -46.80 16.95
N TYR A 116 -4.57 -47.54 17.42
CA TYR A 116 -4.52 -48.99 17.26
C TYR A 116 -5.73 -49.67 17.94
N HIS A 117 -6.13 -49.25 19.14
CA HIS A 117 -7.33 -49.77 19.79
C HIS A 117 -8.61 -49.43 19.00
N PHE A 118 -8.77 -48.19 18.53
CA PHE A 118 -9.88 -47.80 17.66
C PHE A 118 -9.98 -48.71 16.43
N MET A 119 -8.86 -48.88 15.72
CA MET A 119 -8.78 -49.69 14.50
C MET A 119 -8.95 -51.20 14.73
N ASN A 120 -9.08 -51.66 15.99
CA ASN A 120 -9.51 -53.00 16.37
C ASN A 120 -10.99 -53.08 16.81
N GLN A 121 -11.58 -52.01 17.33
CA GLN A 121 -12.92 -52.01 17.93
C GLN A 121 -14.02 -51.44 17.03
N ARG A 122 -13.69 -50.53 16.12
CA ARG A 122 -14.64 -49.83 15.23
C ARG A 122 -14.08 -49.68 13.83
N LYS A 123 -14.92 -49.41 12.82
CA LYS A 123 -14.44 -49.18 11.46
C LYS A 123 -14.27 -47.68 11.19
N LEU A 124 -13.14 -47.30 10.61
CA LEU A 124 -12.90 -45.92 10.16
C LEU A 124 -13.86 -45.52 9.03
N ILE A 125 -14.35 -46.48 8.25
CA ILE A 125 -15.37 -46.27 7.20
C ILE A 125 -16.80 -46.09 7.73
N ASP A 126 -17.03 -46.27 9.05
CA ASP A 126 -18.29 -45.87 9.68
C ASP A 126 -18.38 -44.33 9.83
N LEU A 127 -17.23 -43.63 9.79
CA LEU A 127 -17.16 -42.17 9.69
C LEU A 127 -17.45 -41.72 8.24
N PRO A 128 -17.95 -40.48 8.02
CA PRO A 128 -18.16 -39.94 6.68
C PRO A 128 -16.85 -39.53 6.01
N ILE A 129 -16.10 -40.54 5.56
CA ILE A 129 -14.77 -40.44 4.93
C ILE A 129 -14.70 -39.65 3.62
N GLN A 130 -15.83 -39.18 3.07
CA GLN A 130 -15.85 -38.30 1.89
C GLN A 130 -15.61 -36.82 2.27
N GLN A 131 -15.94 -36.45 3.51
CA GLN A 131 -15.75 -35.11 4.08
C GLN A 131 -14.41 -34.97 4.83
N MET A 132 -13.70 -36.09 5.07
CA MET A 132 -12.41 -36.13 5.73
C MET A 132 -11.29 -35.74 4.73
N ARG A 133 -10.60 -34.63 4.99
CA ARG A 133 -9.45 -34.20 4.18
C ARG A 133 -8.14 -34.85 4.66
N HIS A 134 -7.84 -34.73 5.95
CA HIS A 134 -6.58 -35.22 6.53
C HIS A 134 -6.84 -36.18 7.69
N LEU A 135 -6.01 -37.23 7.79
CA LEU A 135 -5.93 -38.13 8.94
C LEU A 135 -4.46 -38.23 9.32
N TYR A 136 -4.14 -37.86 10.56
CA TYR A 136 -2.80 -37.80 11.08
C TYR A 136 -2.68 -38.46 12.46
N ILE A 137 -1.60 -39.21 12.67
CA ILE A 137 -1.28 -39.89 13.92
C ILE A 137 0.11 -39.40 14.37
N GLU A 138 0.23 -38.87 15.59
CA GLU A 138 1.50 -38.36 16.11
C GLU A 138 2.42 -39.51 16.57
N TRP A 139 3.58 -39.67 15.92
CA TRP A 139 4.58 -40.68 16.31
C TRP A 139 5.75 -40.08 17.10
N THR A 140 6.04 -38.79 16.87
CA THR A 140 7.00 -37.97 17.61
C THR A 140 6.49 -36.52 17.69
N GLN A 141 6.91 -35.78 18.73
CA GLN A 141 6.60 -34.36 18.92
C GLN A 141 7.04 -33.49 17.71
N GLU A 142 8.17 -33.85 17.08
CA GLU A 142 8.65 -33.23 15.84
C GLU A 142 7.64 -33.45 14.70
N SER A 143 7.21 -34.70 14.48
CA SER A 143 6.24 -35.02 13.43
C SER A 143 4.88 -34.35 13.65
N GLY A 144 4.44 -34.18 14.90
CA GLY A 144 3.23 -33.43 15.23
C GLY A 144 3.36 -31.93 14.90
N SER A 145 4.54 -31.35 15.14
CA SER A 145 4.86 -29.97 14.78
C SER A 145 4.87 -29.77 13.25
N GLN A 146 5.48 -30.72 12.51
CA GLN A 146 5.45 -30.74 11.04
C GLN A 146 4.03 -30.86 10.48
N PHE A 147 3.17 -31.70 11.07
CA PHE A 147 1.75 -31.76 10.69
C PHE A 147 1.06 -30.42 10.90
N VAL A 148 1.23 -29.77 12.05
CA VAL A 148 0.54 -28.49 12.30
C VAL A 148 0.97 -27.43 11.28
N GLN A 149 2.25 -27.38 10.90
CA GLN A 149 2.73 -26.51 9.82
C GLN A 149 2.12 -26.88 8.45
N GLN A 150 2.06 -28.17 8.10
CA GLN A 150 1.46 -28.64 6.84
C GLN A 150 -0.05 -28.35 6.80
N PHE A 151 -0.80 -28.75 7.83
CA PHE A 151 -2.24 -28.49 7.97
C PHE A 151 -2.55 -26.99 7.93
N ALA A 152 -1.78 -26.18 8.66
CA ALA A 152 -1.90 -24.73 8.60
C ALA A 152 -1.65 -24.23 7.17
N THR A 153 -0.73 -24.80 6.41
CA THR A 153 -0.46 -24.41 5.01
C THR A 153 -1.62 -24.82 4.08
N GLU A 154 -2.07 -26.07 4.15
CA GLU A 154 -3.04 -26.69 3.24
C GLU A 154 -4.48 -26.20 3.44
N VAL A 155 -4.94 -26.00 4.67
CA VAL A 155 -6.35 -25.61 4.93
C VAL A 155 -6.54 -24.11 4.74
N SER A 156 -7.33 -23.71 3.73
CA SER A 156 -7.69 -22.32 3.46
C SER A 156 -8.88 -21.82 4.28
N ASP A 157 -9.73 -22.72 4.76
CA ASP A 157 -10.96 -22.42 5.50
C ASP A 157 -10.75 -21.75 6.86
N LYS A 158 -11.82 -21.14 7.41
CA LYS A 158 -11.90 -20.93 8.87
C LYS A 158 -12.02 -22.29 9.58
N VAL A 159 -11.04 -22.61 10.42
CA VAL A 159 -10.96 -23.90 11.15
C VAL A 159 -11.50 -23.79 12.57
N LEU A 160 -12.49 -24.62 12.91
CA LEU A 160 -12.88 -24.91 14.29
C LEU A 160 -11.99 -26.02 14.86
N LEU A 161 -11.34 -25.78 15.99
CA LEU A 161 -10.65 -26.83 16.75
C LEU A 161 -11.62 -27.44 17.77
N ILE A 162 -11.88 -28.74 17.68
CA ILE A 162 -12.64 -29.51 18.67
C ILE A 162 -11.69 -30.52 19.34
N PRO A 163 -11.17 -30.22 20.54
CA PRO A 163 -10.49 -31.22 21.36
C PRO A 163 -11.50 -32.21 21.95
N LEU A 164 -11.09 -33.44 22.20
CA LEU A 164 -11.87 -34.36 23.04
C LEU A 164 -11.46 -34.21 24.52
N PRO A 165 -12.37 -33.89 25.46
CA PRO A 165 -12.02 -33.51 26.84
C PRO A 165 -11.24 -34.55 27.66
N SER A 166 -11.28 -35.82 27.24
CA SER A 166 -10.45 -36.86 27.88
C SER A 166 -8.97 -36.72 27.54
N TYR A 167 -8.61 -36.20 26.37
CA TYR A 167 -7.22 -36.00 25.97
C TYR A 167 -6.55 -34.88 26.76
N GLU A 168 -7.24 -33.77 27.00
CA GLU A 168 -6.75 -32.66 27.84
C GLU A 168 -6.32 -33.14 29.23
N ARG A 169 -7.03 -34.14 29.78
CA ARG A 169 -6.78 -34.73 31.10
C ARG A 169 -5.77 -35.88 31.10
N LEU A 170 -5.61 -36.59 29.98
CA LEU A 170 -4.76 -37.78 29.85
C LEU A 170 -3.37 -37.47 29.30
N PHE A 171 -3.28 -36.46 28.42
CA PHE A 171 -2.09 -36.07 27.66
C PHE A 171 -1.85 -34.55 27.73
N PRO A 172 -1.86 -33.92 28.93
CA PRO A 172 -1.84 -32.46 29.05
C PRO A 172 -0.59 -31.81 28.45
N ILE A 173 0.57 -32.48 28.50
CA ILE A 173 1.83 -31.97 27.92
C ILE A 173 1.74 -31.94 26.40
N GLN A 174 1.30 -33.03 25.77
CA GLN A 174 1.08 -33.10 24.33
C GLN A 174 0.01 -32.11 23.87
N TYR A 175 -1.03 -31.92 24.68
CA TYR A 175 -2.12 -30.99 24.36
C TYR A 175 -1.67 -29.53 24.40
N GLU A 176 -0.97 -29.08 25.45
CA GLU A 176 -0.46 -27.71 25.52
C GLU A 176 0.62 -27.43 24.44
N GLN A 177 1.47 -28.41 24.12
CA GLN A 177 2.43 -28.31 23.01
C GLN A 177 1.71 -28.19 21.66
N PHE A 178 0.72 -29.04 21.40
CA PHE A 178 -0.11 -28.95 20.20
C PHE A 178 -0.85 -27.60 20.13
N LEU A 179 -1.50 -27.16 21.22
CA LEU A 179 -2.21 -25.88 21.28
C LEU A 179 -1.27 -24.71 21.02
N THR A 180 -0.05 -24.73 21.56
CA THR A 180 0.96 -23.68 21.34
C THR A 180 1.35 -23.62 19.87
N ASN A 181 1.71 -24.75 19.27
CA ASN A 181 2.04 -24.83 17.86
C ASN A 181 0.86 -24.42 16.96
N TYR A 182 -0.34 -24.93 17.24
CA TYR A 182 -1.55 -24.63 16.49
C TYR A 182 -1.90 -23.14 16.54
N LYS A 183 -1.88 -22.53 17.74
CA LYS A 183 -2.07 -21.08 17.90
C LYS A 183 -1.03 -20.32 17.08
N ASN A 184 0.26 -20.63 17.20
CA ASN A 184 1.33 -19.95 16.47
C ASN A 184 1.12 -20.03 14.95
N TYR A 185 1.05 -21.23 14.36
CA TYR A 185 0.96 -21.38 12.90
C TYR A 185 -0.36 -20.86 12.31
N VAL A 186 -1.50 -21.05 13.01
CA VAL A 186 -2.81 -20.55 12.53
C VAL A 186 -2.93 -19.03 12.70
N GLN A 187 -2.39 -18.45 13.78
CA GLN A 187 -2.32 -16.99 13.92
C GLN A 187 -1.38 -16.38 12.88
N MET A 188 -0.20 -16.95 12.64
CA MET A 188 0.71 -16.51 11.56
C MET A 188 0.00 -16.48 10.20
N LYS A 189 -0.74 -17.53 9.83
CA LYS A 189 -1.49 -17.55 8.57
C LYS A 189 -2.69 -16.60 8.58
N SER A 190 -3.36 -16.42 9.71
CA SER A 190 -4.45 -15.44 9.82
C SER A 190 -3.94 -14.01 9.62
N TYR A 191 -2.85 -13.63 10.29
CA TYR A 191 -2.22 -12.32 10.11
C TYR A 191 -1.66 -12.14 8.69
N SER A 192 -0.99 -13.16 8.13
CA SER A 192 -0.49 -13.14 6.74
C SER A 192 -1.61 -13.00 5.71
N ARG A 193 -2.77 -13.64 5.92
CA ARG A 193 -3.95 -13.44 5.08
C ARG A 193 -4.54 -12.05 5.25
N SER A 194 -4.74 -11.57 6.47
CA SER A 194 -5.25 -10.21 6.69
C SER A 194 -4.32 -9.16 6.06
N ALA A 195 -3.00 -9.30 6.21
CA ALA A 195 -2.04 -8.45 5.53
C ALA A 195 -2.14 -8.57 4.00
N SER A 196 -2.29 -9.79 3.45
CA SER A 196 -2.51 -9.98 2.01
C SER A 196 -3.77 -9.29 1.52
N TYR A 197 -4.90 -9.46 2.22
CA TYR A 197 -6.17 -8.82 1.91
C TYR A 197 -6.07 -7.28 1.93
N PHE A 198 -5.36 -6.72 2.92
CA PHE A 198 -5.23 -5.27 3.09
C PHE A 198 -4.10 -4.63 2.25
N PHE A 199 -3.14 -5.39 1.72
CA PHE A 199 -1.98 -4.83 1.00
C PHE A 199 -1.75 -5.39 -0.41
N ALA A 200 -2.45 -6.42 -0.88
CA ALA A 200 -2.30 -6.99 -2.24
C ALA A 200 -2.26 -5.91 -3.34
N LYS A 201 -3.33 -5.10 -3.45
CA LYS A 201 -3.39 -3.96 -4.36
C LYS A 201 -2.28 -2.94 -4.10
N ARG A 202 -1.99 -2.62 -2.84
CA ARG A 202 -1.02 -1.58 -2.46
C ARG A 202 0.42 -1.97 -2.83
N TRP A 203 0.82 -3.23 -2.67
CA TRP A 203 2.12 -3.73 -3.16
C TRP A 203 2.22 -3.61 -4.68
N THR A 204 1.19 -4.02 -5.44
CA THR A 204 1.17 -3.87 -6.90
C THR A 204 1.28 -2.40 -7.33
N VAL A 205 0.55 -1.49 -6.67
CA VAL A 205 0.65 -0.04 -6.93
C VAL A 205 2.05 0.48 -6.62
N ASN A 206 2.61 0.13 -5.47
CA ASN A 206 3.96 0.52 -5.10
C ASN A 206 5.00 0.03 -6.13
N SER A 207 4.92 -1.22 -6.60
CA SER A 207 5.83 -1.76 -7.63
C SER A 207 5.91 -0.87 -8.87
N PHE A 208 4.79 -0.52 -9.49
CA PHE A 208 4.81 0.27 -10.73
C PHE A 208 5.00 1.78 -10.48
N MET A 209 4.59 2.32 -9.33
CA MET A 209 4.85 3.71 -8.96
C MET A 209 6.33 3.95 -8.64
N ASN A 210 7.00 2.97 -8.03
CA ASN A 210 8.44 3.02 -7.74
C ASN A 210 9.30 2.72 -8.97
N LEU A 211 8.76 2.08 -10.02
CA LEU A 211 9.51 1.57 -11.16
C LEU A 211 10.46 2.60 -11.81
N PRO A 212 10.09 3.88 -12.04
CA PRO A 212 11.02 4.87 -12.58
C PRO A 212 12.22 5.15 -11.65
N THR A 213 12.05 5.06 -10.33
CA THR A 213 13.17 5.18 -9.37
C THR A 213 13.98 3.88 -9.31
N THR A 214 13.31 2.73 -9.37
CA THR A 214 13.96 1.40 -9.36
C THR A 214 14.88 1.21 -10.56
N LEU A 215 14.44 1.60 -11.76
CA LEU A 215 15.26 1.53 -12.98
C LEU A 215 16.45 2.51 -12.98
N ASN A 216 16.39 3.58 -12.16
CA ASN A 216 17.45 4.59 -12.03
C ASN A 216 18.26 4.47 -10.73
N THR A 217 18.24 3.32 -10.05
CA THR A 217 19.01 3.09 -8.81
C THR A 217 19.75 1.75 -8.86
N PRO A 218 20.98 1.67 -8.34
CA PRO A 218 21.72 0.40 -8.29
C PRO A 218 21.01 -0.61 -7.40
N ASN A 219 21.17 -1.89 -7.73
CA ASN A 219 20.65 -2.96 -6.89
C ASN A 219 21.60 -3.16 -5.69
N ILE A 220 21.06 -3.52 -4.52
CA ILE A 220 21.90 -3.76 -3.34
C ILE A 220 22.79 -5.01 -3.52
N PHE A 221 22.39 -5.99 -4.34
CA PHE A 221 23.20 -7.18 -4.60
C PHE A 221 24.44 -6.90 -5.45
N ASP A 222 24.44 -5.82 -6.25
CA ASP A 222 25.64 -5.30 -6.95
C ASP A 222 26.73 -4.86 -5.95
N LYS A 223 26.35 -4.61 -4.68
CA LYS A 223 27.24 -4.23 -3.60
C LYS A 223 27.69 -5.42 -2.75
N LYS A 224 27.59 -6.67 -3.23
CA LYS A 224 28.02 -7.87 -2.49
C LYS A 224 29.44 -7.76 -1.93
N ASP A 225 30.41 -7.34 -2.73
CA ASP A 225 31.81 -7.18 -2.28
C ASP A 225 32.02 -6.03 -1.27
N VAL A 226 31.02 -5.15 -1.07
CA VAL A 226 31.03 -4.16 0.01
C VAL A 226 30.80 -4.79 1.37
N PHE A 227 29.93 -5.81 1.46
CA PHE A 227 29.48 -6.42 2.72
C PHE A 227 30.08 -7.80 2.99
N LYS A 228 30.45 -8.54 1.93
CA LYS A 228 31.01 -9.88 2.00
C LYS A 228 32.18 -9.99 2.97
N GLY A 229 32.08 -10.89 3.94
CA GLY A 229 33.09 -11.14 4.95
C GLY A 229 33.20 -10.06 6.04
N LYS A 230 32.34 -9.03 6.06
CA LYS A 230 32.40 -7.93 7.03
C LYS A 230 31.30 -7.98 8.09
N PRO A 231 31.53 -7.42 9.30
CA PRO A 231 30.51 -7.26 10.32
C PRO A 231 29.51 -6.15 9.98
N VAL A 232 28.22 -6.40 10.27
CA VAL A 232 27.11 -5.45 10.08
C VAL A 232 26.25 -5.38 11.34
N LEU A 233 25.93 -4.18 11.78
CA LEU A 233 24.97 -3.92 12.85
C LEU A 233 23.59 -3.62 12.26
N ILE A 234 22.57 -4.35 12.71
CA ILE A 234 21.16 -4.03 12.46
C ILE A 234 20.63 -3.33 13.72
N VAL A 235 20.42 -2.02 13.60
CA VAL A 235 20.05 -1.15 14.73
C VAL A 235 18.55 -0.87 14.71
N SER A 236 17.86 -1.36 15.73
CA SER A 236 16.40 -1.37 15.89
C SER A 236 15.91 -0.43 17.01
N ALA A 237 14.63 -0.05 16.93
CA ALA A 237 14.01 1.03 17.71
C ALA A 237 13.70 0.73 19.21
N GLY A 238 14.12 -0.42 19.73
CA GLY A 238 13.73 -0.90 21.05
C GLY A 238 14.28 -0.06 22.21
N PRO A 239 13.67 -0.17 23.41
CA PRO A 239 13.95 0.71 24.53
C PRO A 239 15.40 0.68 25.05
N SER A 240 16.15 -0.41 24.87
CA SER A 240 17.57 -0.47 25.29
C SER A 240 18.53 0.19 24.30
N LEU A 241 18.07 0.67 23.14
CA LEU A 241 18.93 1.38 22.17
C LEU A 241 19.63 2.60 22.80
N GLN A 242 18.96 3.27 23.74
CA GLN A 242 19.49 4.45 24.45
C GLN A 242 20.81 4.16 25.20
N ASP A 243 21.03 2.91 25.62
CA ASP A 243 22.21 2.50 26.37
C ASP A 243 23.42 2.30 25.43
N GLU A 244 23.19 2.19 24.12
CA GLU A 244 24.19 1.82 23.10
C GLU A 244 24.71 3.02 22.29
N TYR A 245 24.17 4.23 22.49
CA TYR A 245 24.54 5.42 21.71
C TYR A 245 26.06 5.73 21.74
N GLY A 246 26.73 5.50 22.87
CA GLY A 246 28.20 5.66 22.97
C GLY A 246 28.96 4.61 22.15
N ASN A 247 28.54 3.35 22.23
CA ASN A 247 29.13 2.22 21.51
C ASN A 247 28.94 2.38 19.99
N LEU A 248 27.75 2.78 19.54
CA LEU A 248 27.43 3.04 18.14
C LEU A 248 28.25 4.22 17.57
N ARG A 249 28.43 5.29 18.36
CA ARG A 249 29.30 6.41 17.96
C ARG A 249 30.75 5.95 17.79
N TYR A 250 31.28 5.19 18.75
CA TYR A 250 32.65 4.66 18.69
C TYR A 250 32.86 3.74 17.47
N ILE A 251 31.92 2.82 17.18
CA ILE A 251 31.95 1.96 15.99
C ILE A 251 31.97 2.80 14.70
N LYS A 252 31.14 3.85 14.62
CA LYS A 252 31.05 4.72 13.44
C LYS A 252 32.33 5.51 13.20
N GLU A 253 32.84 6.17 14.24
CA GLU A 253 34.04 7.02 14.17
C GLU A 253 35.29 6.20 13.80
N ASN A 254 35.38 4.96 14.28
CA ASN A 254 36.50 4.05 13.99
C ASN A 254 36.23 3.11 12.79
N LYS A 255 35.09 3.26 12.09
CA LYS A 255 34.70 2.50 10.88
C LYS A 255 34.68 0.98 11.05
N LEU A 256 34.37 0.50 12.26
CA LEU A 256 34.62 -0.90 12.67
C LEU A 256 33.58 -1.92 12.18
N ALA A 257 32.39 -1.46 11.80
CA ALA A 257 31.31 -2.26 11.23
C ALA A 257 30.28 -1.34 10.55
N TYR A 258 29.55 -1.86 9.56
CA TYR A 258 28.49 -1.10 8.89
C TYR A 258 27.26 -0.97 9.79
N ILE A 259 26.80 0.26 10.04
CA ILE A 259 25.61 0.52 10.86
C ILE A 259 24.38 0.72 9.96
N ILE A 260 23.48 -0.27 9.93
CA ILE A 260 22.21 -0.18 9.21
C ILE A 260 21.08 0.10 10.20
N ALA A 261 20.47 1.28 10.10
CA ALA A 261 19.33 1.67 10.92
C ALA A 261 18.01 1.21 10.28
N VAL A 262 17.16 0.51 11.04
CA VAL A 262 15.92 -0.07 10.53
C VAL A 262 14.68 0.55 11.17
N GLY A 263 13.73 1.00 10.33
CA GLY A 263 12.51 1.66 10.78
C GLY A 263 12.79 2.86 11.69
N SER A 264 12.00 3.00 12.77
CA SER A 264 12.08 4.13 13.71
C SER A 264 13.43 4.31 14.43
N ALA A 265 14.36 3.33 14.37
CA ALA A 265 15.71 3.48 14.92
C ALA A 265 16.45 4.68 14.30
N ASN A 266 16.20 4.95 13.02
CA ASN A 266 16.70 6.14 12.32
C ASN A 266 16.40 7.43 13.09
N ARG A 267 15.19 7.55 13.66
CA ARG A 267 14.77 8.76 14.39
C ARG A 267 15.61 8.96 15.66
N ALA A 268 15.91 7.90 16.38
CA ALA A 268 16.74 7.94 17.58
C ALA A 268 18.20 8.28 17.25
N LEU A 269 18.82 7.61 16.27
CA LEU A 269 20.21 7.88 15.90
C LEU A 269 20.39 9.31 15.39
N ILE A 270 19.49 9.81 14.52
CA ILE A 270 19.55 11.17 13.99
C ILE A 270 19.21 12.23 15.05
N ALA A 271 18.44 11.90 16.10
CA ALA A 271 18.23 12.79 17.25
C ALA A 271 19.49 12.93 18.12
N GLN A 272 20.33 11.89 18.18
CA GLN A 272 21.58 11.85 18.95
C GLN A 272 22.83 12.19 18.10
N ASP A 273 22.64 12.69 16.87
CA ASP A 273 23.71 12.95 15.90
C ASP A 273 24.68 11.76 15.71
N ILE A 274 24.10 10.57 15.53
CA ILE A 274 24.78 9.33 15.11
C ILE A 274 24.35 9.03 13.67
N MET A 275 25.31 9.04 12.76
CA MET A 275 25.07 8.81 11.33
C MET A 275 25.14 7.32 10.99
N PRO A 276 24.05 6.64 10.59
CA PRO A 276 24.14 5.28 10.07
C PRO A 276 24.89 5.26 8.72
N ASP A 277 25.36 4.08 8.32
CA ASP A 277 25.95 3.82 6.98
C ASP A 277 24.88 3.54 5.92
N ALA A 278 23.71 3.08 6.36
CA ALA A 278 22.48 2.99 5.56
C ALA A 278 21.24 3.11 6.45
N VAL A 279 20.12 3.57 5.88
CA VAL A 279 18.79 3.25 6.41
C VAL A 279 18.16 2.15 5.55
N CYS A 280 17.40 1.23 6.15
CA CYS A 280 16.68 0.20 5.39
C CYS A 280 15.17 0.31 5.59
N THR A 281 14.41 0.12 4.50
CA THR A 281 12.94 0.25 4.48
C THR A 281 12.26 -0.72 3.51
N TYR A 282 10.98 -0.96 3.74
CA TYR A 282 10.15 -1.95 3.02
C TYR A 282 8.64 -1.67 3.17
N ASP A 283 8.23 -0.98 4.24
CA ASP A 283 6.81 -0.83 4.60
C ASP A 283 5.97 -0.22 3.45
N PRO A 284 4.89 -0.91 3.00
CA PRO A 284 4.12 -0.47 1.85
C PRO A 284 3.23 0.75 2.12
N GLN A 285 3.06 1.18 3.38
CA GLN A 285 2.01 2.13 3.78
C GLN A 285 2.33 3.60 3.46
N PRO A 286 1.32 4.43 3.11
CA PRO A 286 1.47 5.86 2.74
C PRO A 286 2.14 6.79 3.74
N HIS A 287 2.41 6.32 4.96
CA HIS A 287 2.98 7.13 6.04
C HIS A 287 4.39 6.68 6.46
N ASN A 288 4.96 5.66 5.82
CA ASN A 288 6.33 5.18 6.09
C ASN A 288 7.38 6.30 5.92
N PHE A 289 7.17 7.25 4.99
CA PHE A 289 8.04 8.41 4.83
C PHE A 289 8.28 9.20 6.14
N THR A 290 7.31 9.21 7.07
CA THR A 290 7.43 9.89 8.37
C THR A 290 8.50 9.30 9.31
N VAL A 291 8.97 8.07 9.04
CA VAL A 291 10.14 7.46 9.71
C VAL A 291 11.42 8.24 9.40
N PHE A 292 11.51 8.86 8.22
CA PHE A 292 12.67 9.61 7.75
C PHE A 292 12.59 11.11 8.07
N LYS A 293 11.53 11.55 8.78
CA LYS A 293 11.26 12.96 9.07
C LYS A 293 12.45 13.75 9.66
N PRO A 294 13.20 13.25 10.66
CA PRO A 294 14.37 13.97 11.18
C PRO A 294 15.47 14.21 10.14
N MET A 295 15.58 13.38 9.10
CA MET A 295 16.56 13.54 8.04
C MET A 295 16.18 14.68 7.09
N TYR A 296 14.94 14.72 6.61
CA TYR A 296 14.52 15.81 5.73
C TYR A 296 14.31 17.14 6.47
N GLU A 297 13.93 17.15 7.75
CA GLU A 297 13.96 18.36 8.59
C GLU A 297 15.37 18.93 8.78
N LYS A 298 16.40 18.06 8.90
CA LYS A 298 17.82 18.45 8.91
C LYS A 298 18.42 18.62 7.48
N ASN A 299 17.63 18.45 6.42
CA ASN A 299 18.07 18.49 5.00
C ASN A 299 19.26 17.55 4.69
N MET A 300 19.16 16.30 5.16
CA MET A 300 20.24 15.32 5.10
C MET A 300 20.15 14.47 3.83
N THR A 301 21.08 14.67 2.90
CA THR A 301 21.08 14.07 1.55
C THR A 301 22.23 13.09 1.31
N SER A 302 22.97 12.68 2.35
CA SER A 302 24.19 11.86 2.21
C SER A 302 24.05 10.40 2.67
N VAL A 303 22.97 10.02 3.36
CA VAL A 303 22.77 8.64 3.82
C VAL A 303 22.05 7.84 2.73
N PRO A 304 22.57 6.67 2.31
CA PRO A 304 21.86 5.80 1.38
C PRO A 304 20.66 5.11 2.03
N MET A 305 19.56 5.02 1.29
CA MET A 305 18.39 4.22 1.62
C MET A 305 18.40 2.90 0.84
N ILE A 306 18.41 1.78 1.54
CA ILE A 306 18.19 0.44 0.99
C ILE A 306 16.68 0.15 1.06
N TYR A 307 15.97 0.15 -0.07
CA TYR A 307 14.51 0.04 -0.11
C TYR A 307 14.02 -1.21 -0.86
N GLY A 308 12.98 -1.86 -0.33
CA GLY A 308 12.26 -2.89 -1.05
C GLY A 308 11.40 -2.27 -2.15
N THR A 309 11.38 -2.84 -3.35
CA THR A 309 10.65 -2.27 -4.51
C THR A 309 9.15 -2.04 -4.28
N THR A 310 8.55 -2.68 -3.29
CA THR A 310 7.13 -2.54 -2.90
C THR A 310 6.89 -1.63 -1.68
N VAL A 311 7.89 -0.85 -1.26
CA VAL A 311 7.75 0.22 -0.25
C VAL A 311 6.72 1.28 -0.69
N GLY A 312 6.03 1.92 0.25
CA GLY A 312 5.10 3.02 -0.07
C GLY A 312 5.82 4.13 -0.86
N PHE A 313 5.36 4.42 -2.08
CA PHE A 313 6.08 5.26 -3.05
C PHE A 313 6.35 6.69 -2.55
N GLU A 314 5.50 7.21 -1.67
CA GLU A 314 5.66 8.49 -0.99
C GLU A 314 6.96 8.53 -0.16
N THR A 315 7.50 7.36 0.22
CA THR A 315 8.82 7.24 0.87
C THR A 315 9.95 7.66 -0.07
N LEU A 316 9.87 7.31 -1.36
CA LEU A 316 10.90 7.62 -2.35
C LEU A 316 10.80 9.08 -2.79
N ASP A 317 9.58 9.59 -2.97
CA ASP A 317 9.30 11.01 -3.26
C ASP A 317 9.87 11.94 -2.18
N TYR A 318 9.71 11.57 -0.90
CA TYR A 318 10.19 12.39 0.22
C TYR A 318 11.69 12.24 0.53
N TYR A 319 12.34 11.16 0.10
CA TYR A 319 13.72 10.87 0.49
C TYR A 319 14.75 11.41 -0.51
N GLN A 320 15.47 12.47 -0.12
CA GLN A 320 16.41 13.19 -0.98
C GLN A 320 17.87 12.69 -0.90
N GLY A 321 18.11 11.55 -0.25
CA GLY A 321 19.42 10.88 -0.25
C GLY A 321 19.56 9.83 -1.37
N PRO A 322 20.77 9.25 -1.54
CA PRO A 322 21.01 8.10 -2.41
C PRO A 322 20.06 6.95 -2.10
N LYS A 323 19.77 6.13 -3.11
CA LYS A 323 18.85 5.00 -3.00
C LYS A 323 19.46 3.76 -3.66
N LEU A 324 19.26 2.59 -3.07
CA LEU A 324 19.56 1.28 -3.64
C LEU A 324 18.36 0.38 -3.41
N HIS A 325 17.98 -0.41 -4.40
CA HIS A 325 16.75 -1.20 -4.31
C HIS A 325 17.04 -2.71 -4.08
N PHE A 326 16.04 -3.44 -3.61
CA PHE A 326 15.99 -4.90 -3.66
C PHE A 326 14.59 -5.39 -4.02
N VAL A 327 14.53 -6.47 -4.81
CA VAL A 327 13.26 -7.09 -5.21
C VAL A 327 12.66 -7.85 -4.04
N THR A 328 11.36 -7.69 -3.84
CA THR A 328 10.57 -8.32 -2.77
C THR A 328 9.73 -9.47 -3.33
N THR A 329 9.36 -10.47 -2.52
CA THR A 329 8.52 -11.58 -3.00
C THR A 329 7.09 -11.20 -3.38
N GLN A 330 6.63 -9.97 -3.08
CA GLN A 330 5.37 -9.43 -3.61
C GLN A 330 5.50 -8.81 -5.00
N ASP A 331 6.72 -8.53 -5.48
CA ASP A 331 6.94 -7.79 -6.71
C ASP A 331 6.97 -8.70 -7.95
N ALA A 332 5.84 -8.74 -8.64
CA ALA A 332 5.74 -9.38 -9.96
C ALA A 332 6.28 -8.48 -11.09
N VAL A 333 6.28 -7.15 -10.92
CA VAL A 333 6.47 -6.19 -12.02
C VAL A 333 7.95 -5.99 -12.33
N THR A 334 8.75 -5.59 -11.34
CA THR A 334 10.15 -5.18 -11.55
C THR A 334 10.99 -6.25 -12.27
N PRO A 335 11.00 -7.54 -11.86
CA PRO A 335 11.80 -8.57 -12.55
C PRO A 335 11.40 -8.76 -14.00
N ARG A 336 10.10 -8.67 -14.31
CA ARG A 336 9.59 -8.89 -15.67
C ARG A 336 9.84 -7.71 -16.61
N ILE A 337 9.97 -6.49 -16.08
CA ILE A 337 10.37 -5.29 -16.84
C ILE A 337 11.88 -5.25 -17.07
N ILE A 338 12.69 -5.61 -16.07
CA ILE A 338 14.15 -5.68 -16.21
C ILE A 338 14.58 -6.85 -17.13
N GLY A 339 13.79 -7.92 -17.17
CA GLY A 339 14.08 -9.13 -17.95
C GLY A 339 14.92 -10.17 -17.22
N ASP A 340 15.35 -9.89 -15.98
CA ASP A 340 16.11 -10.81 -15.13
C ASP A 340 15.24 -11.40 -14.01
N GLU A 341 14.84 -12.67 -14.16
CA GLU A 341 14.14 -13.42 -13.12
C GLU A 341 15.08 -13.98 -12.03
N ALA A 342 16.40 -13.98 -12.26
CA ALA A 342 17.42 -14.51 -11.34
C ALA A 342 17.90 -13.49 -10.29
N ILE A 343 17.49 -12.21 -10.38
CA ILE A 343 17.69 -11.22 -9.31
C ILE A 343 17.20 -11.81 -7.98
N PRO A 344 18.03 -11.87 -6.91
CA PRO A 344 17.61 -12.41 -5.63
C PRO A 344 16.40 -11.67 -5.06
N LYS A 345 15.36 -12.42 -4.70
CA LYS A 345 14.10 -11.89 -4.14
C LYS A 345 14.07 -12.17 -2.63
N ILE A 346 13.84 -11.14 -1.82
CA ILE A 346 13.79 -11.25 -0.35
C ILE A 346 12.36 -11.57 0.10
N GLU A 347 12.21 -12.52 1.04
CA GLU A 347 10.90 -12.87 1.61
C GLU A 347 10.38 -11.72 2.49
N ASP A 348 9.09 -11.43 2.36
CA ASP A 348 8.40 -10.46 3.21
C ASP A 348 8.31 -10.97 4.66
N ALA A 349 8.55 -10.08 5.63
CA ALA A 349 8.59 -10.45 7.04
C ALA A 349 7.87 -9.45 7.94
N PHE A 350 7.48 -9.91 9.15
CA PHE A 350 6.78 -9.10 10.16
C PHE A 350 7.58 -7.90 10.71
N SER A 351 8.85 -7.73 10.31
CA SER A 351 9.68 -6.57 10.68
C SER A 351 10.75 -6.33 9.62
N ILE A 352 11.01 -5.06 9.33
CA ILE A 352 12.14 -4.60 8.51
C ILE A 352 13.48 -5.15 9.00
N ALA A 353 13.67 -5.34 10.32
CA ALA A 353 14.90 -5.93 10.87
C ALA A 353 15.15 -7.36 10.35
N ILE A 354 14.09 -8.11 10.05
CA ILE A 354 14.18 -9.47 9.48
C ILE A 354 14.50 -9.40 7.99
N VAL A 355 13.92 -8.44 7.26
CA VAL A 355 14.24 -8.17 5.84
C VAL A 355 15.71 -7.76 5.69
N THR A 356 16.22 -6.89 6.56
CA THR A 356 17.64 -6.52 6.61
C THR A 356 18.54 -7.70 7.01
N LEU A 357 18.11 -8.59 7.91
CA LEU A 357 18.84 -9.81 8.26
C LEU A 357 18.98 -10.74 7.05
N GLN A 358 17.90 -10.97 6.31
CA GLN A 358 17.94 -11.75 5.06
C GLN A 358 18.90 -11.12 4.03
N LEU A 359 18.79 -9.81 3.80
CA LEU A 359 19.68 -9.07 2.88
C LEU A 359 21.15 -9.25 3.24
N MET A 360 21.53 -9.01 4.49
CA MET A 360 22.93 -9.10 4.92
C MET A 360 23.47 -10.54 4.89
N ALA A 361 22.60 -11.53 5.11
CA ALA A 361 22.97 -12.93 4.96
C ALA A 361 23.19 -13.32 3.48
N THR A 362 22.30 -12.90 2.57
CA THR A 362 22.46 -13.10 1.11
C THR A 362 23.68 -12.36 0.53
N LEU A 363 24.09 -11.24 1.15
CA LEU A 363 25.30 -10.49 0.82
C LEU A 363 26.59 -11.09 1.45
N GLU A 364 26.50 -12.24 2.15
CA GLU A 364 27.62 -12.96 2.76
C GLU A 364 28.39 -12.15 3.83
N ALA A 365 27.69 -11.31 4.62
CA ALA A 365 28.27 -10.67 5.81
C ALA A 365 28.83 -11.71 6.79
N SER A 366 29.95 -11.43 7.48
CA SER A 366 30.59 -12.42 8.36
C SER A 366 29.91 -12.55 9.73
N SER A 367 29.33 -11.47 10.24
CA SER A 367 28.58 -11.47 11.50
C SER A 367 27.52 -10.37 11.47
N ILE A 368 26.28 -10.72 11.83
CA ILE A 368 25.13 -9.82 11.91
C ILE A 368 24.81 -9.57 13.38
N ILE A 369 24.98 -8.33 13.82
CA ILE A 369 24.89 -7.91 15.24
C ILE A 369 23.57 -7.15 15.44
N LEU A 370 22.66 -7.71 16.24
CA LEU A 370 21.33 -7.13 16.52
C LEU A 370 21.40 -6.18 17.73
N VAL A 371 21.16 -4.88 17.50
CA VAL A 371 21.24 -3.83 18.52
C VAL A 371 19.88 -3.16 18.70
N GLY A 372 19.40 -3.00 19.94
CA GLY A 372 18.09 -2.39 20.22
C GLY A 372 16.89 -3.24 19.73
N GLN A 373 17.08 -4.56 19.57
CA GLN A 373 16.09 -5.47 19.01
C GLN A 373 15.26 -6.19 20.09
N ASN A 374 14.74 -5.44 21.08
CA ASN A 374 14.27 -6.03 22.36
C ASN A 374 13.14 -7.06 22.24
N PHE A 375 12.20 -6.93 21.28
CA PHE A 375 10.94 -7.69 21.22
C PHE A 375 10.20 -7.79 22.57
N ALA A 376 10.37 -6.78 23.43
CA ALA A 376 9.94 -6.78 24.81
C ALA A 376 9.86 -5.33 25.34
N PHE A 377 9.18 -5.14 26.46
CA PHE A 377 9.03 -3.86 27.14
C PHE A 377 10.04 -3.74 28.30
N ARG A 378 10.70 -2.59 28.42
CA ARG A 378 11.61 -2.25 29.52
C ARG A 378 11.15 -0.96 30.19
N GLU A 379 11.14 -0.89 31.51
CA GLU A 379 10.89 0.35 32.29
C GLU A 379 9.63 1.15 31.85
N ASN A 380 8.53 0.46 31.52
CA ASN A 380 7.30 1.06 30.97
C ASN A 380 7.44 1.73 29.59
N LEU A 381 8.43 1.33 28.78
CA LEU A 381 8.68 1.81 27.42
C LEU A 381 8.34 0.75 26.36
N TYR A 382 7.82 1.22 25.23
CA TYR A 382 7.56 0.46 24.00
C TYR A 382 8.71 0.62 22.98
N TYR A 383 9.34 1.80 22.93
CA TYR A 383 10.51 2.15 22.11
C TYR A 383 11.52 2.98 22.93
N SER A 384 12.68 3.31 22.35
CA SER A 384 13.59 4.30 22.94
C SER A 384 12.88 5.64 23.22
N LYS A 385 13.28 6.35 24.28
CA LYS A 385 12.65 7.60 24.75
C LYS A 385 12.63 8.71 23.69
N ASP A 386 13.54 8.66 22.72
CA ASP A 386 13.63 9.58 21.59
C ASP A 386 12.58 9.31 20.47
N ILE A 387 11.71 8.30 20.63
CA ILE A 387 10.80 7.81 19.57
C ILE A 387 9.32 7.91 20.02
N ASN A 388 8.62 8.91 19.49
CA ASN A 388 7.17 9.01 19.61
C ASN A 388 6.45 7.98 18.73
N ARG A 389 5.39 7.36 19.26
CA ARG A 389 4.45 6.47 18.56
C ARG A 389 3.41 7.32 17.83
N GLY A 390 3.85 8.04 16.80
CA GLY A 390 3.03 9.04 16.08
C GLY A 390 2.77 10.25 16.98
N ASN A 391 1.51 10.41 17.44
CA ASN A 391 1.13 11.43 18.43
C ASN A 391 1.25 10.94 19.88
N GLU A 392 1.52 9.65 20.11
CA GLU A 392 1.68 9.05 21.44
C GLU A 392 3.16 9.04 21.86
N THR A 393 3.45 8.97 23.16
CA THR A 393 4.83 8.93 23.70
C THR A 393 5.50 7.56 23.45
N ALA A 394 6.78 7.44 23.82
CA ALA A 394 7.53 6.16 23.82
C ALA A 394 7.02 5.14 24.85
N GLU A 395 6.11 5.54 25.75
CA GLU A 395 5.66 4.76 26.92
C GLU A 395 4.57 3.73 26.57
N LEU A 396 4.34 2.78 27.49
CA LEU A 396 3.21 1.86 27.44
C LEU A 396 1.91 2.56 27.85
N GLN A 397 0.83 2.26 27.12
CA GLN A 397 -0.53 2.58 27.52
C GLN A 397 -1.24 1.37 28.12
N GLU A 398 -2.39 1.57 28.78
CA GLU A 398 -3.21 0.46 29.31
C GLU A 398 -3.53 -0.62 28.27
N LYS A 399 -3.69 -0.23 27.00
CA LYS A 399 -3.95 -1.15 25.87
C LYS A 399 -2.79 -2.14 25.68
N ASP A 400 -1.55 -1.67 25.79
CA ASP A 400 -0.35 -2.48 25.58
C ASP A 400 -0.10 -3.45 26.75
N VAL A 401 -0.57 -3.10 27.96
CA VAL A 401 -0.38 -3.88 29.20
C VAL A 401 -1.43 -4.99 29.35
N LYS A 402 -2.69 -4.74 28.98
CA LYS A 402 -3.81 -5.70 29.16
C LYS A 402 -3.66 -7.01 28.37
N GLU A 403 -2.92 -6.98 27.26
CA GLU A 403 -2.64 -8.15 26.41
C GLU A 403 -1.16 -8.61 26.49
N SER A 404 -0.47 -8.26 27.58
CA SER A 404 0.93 -8.63 27.78
C SER A 404 1.14 -10.09 28.23
N LEU A 405 2.24 -10.68 27.76
CA LEU A 405 2.69 -12.04 28.07
C LEU A 405 4.19 -12.03 28.45
N CYS A 406 4.70 -13.08 29.09
CA CYS A 406 6.10 -13.18 29.47
C CYS A 406 6.89 -14.13 28.55
N VAL A 407 8.16 -13.81 28.31
CA VAL A 407 9.14 -14.64 27.59
C VAL A 407 10.48 -14.63 28.33
N GLU A 408 11.34 -15.62 28.06
CA GLU A 408 12.72 -15.64 28.58
C GLU A 408 13.49 -14.42 28.06
N ASP A 409 14.25 -13.77 28.95
CA ASP A 409 15.13 -12.65 28.60
C ASP A 409 16.56 -13.12 28.30
N VAL A 410 17.40 -12.21 27.79
CA VAL A 410 18.80 -12.48 27.43
C VAL A 410 19.71 -12.91 28.60
N TYR A 411 19.25 -12.78 29.85
CA TYR A 411 19.94 -13.23 31.06
C TYR A 411 19.35 -14.52 31.66
N GLY A 412 18.34 -15.11 31.01
CA GLY A 412 17.64 -16.32 31.49
C GLY A 412 16.52 -16.04 32.50
N GLY A 413 16.11 -14.77 32.67
CA GLY A 413 15.00 -14.35 33.50
C GLY A 413 13.65 -14.40 32.77
N GLN A 414 12.81 -13.38 33.00
CA GLN A 414 11.50 -13.22 32.37
C GLN A 414 11.21 -11.73 32.10
N VAL A 415 10.92 -11.40 30.84
CA VAL A 415 10.54 -10.04 30.42
C VAL A 415 9.14 -10.02 29.82
N LYS A 416 8.43 -8.88 29.98
CA LYS A 416 7.09 -8.68 29.39
C LYS A 416 7.17 -8.30 27.92
N THR A 417 6.24 -8.80 27.13
CA THR A 417 6.06 -8.49 25.71
C THR A 417 4.57 -8.56 25.34
N ASN A 418 4.22 -8.35 24.07
CA ASN A 418 2.87 -8.57 23.55
C ASN A 418 2.87 -9.62 22.42
N ALA A 419 1.68 -10.01 21.94
CA ALA A 419 1.54 -11.01 20.89
C ALA A 419 2.28 -10.62 19.59
N ALA A 420 2.27 -9.35 19.19
CA ALA A 420 2.90 -8.88 17.96
C ALA A 420 4.44 -8.92 18.04
N PHE A 421 5.04 -8.43 19.13
CA PHE A 421 6.48 -8.51 19.36
C PHE A 421 6.96 -9.96 19.49
N ASN A 422 6.23 -10.82 20.20
CA ASN A 422 6.55 -12.25 20.27
C ASN A 422 6.43 -12.93 18.89
N GLN A 423 5.47 -12.51 18.06
CA GLN A 423 5.33 -13.01 16.70
C GLN A 423 6.51 -12.58 15.79
N MET A 424 6.99 -11.34 15.92
CA MET A 424 8.20 -10.87 15.23
C MET A 424 9.45 -11.63 15.70
N ARG A 425 9.58 -11.89 17.02
CA ARG A 425 10.66 -12.71 17.60
C ARG A 425 10.68 -14.12 17.01
N LEU A 426 9.56 -14.85 17.10
CA LEU A 426 9.41 -16.20 16.54
C LEU A 426 9.65 -16.22 15.01
N SER A 427 9.24 -15.15 14.31
CA SER A 427 9.55 -15.01 12.88
C SER A 427 11.05 -14.86 12.64
N MET A 428 11.75 -14.01 13.40
CA MET A 428 13.21 -13.81 13.28
C MET A 428 13.97 -15.11 13.56
N GLU A 429 13.60 -15.84 14.60
CA GLU A 429 14.14 -17.17 14.93
C GLU A 429 13.94 -18.18 13.79
N SER A 430 12.83 -18.09 13.06
CA SER A 430 12.54 -18.93 11.89
C SER A 430 13.31 -18.52 10.61
N TYR A 431 13.96 -17.35 10.59
CA TYR A 431 14.91 -16.97 9.53
C TYR A 431 16.36 -17.27 9.95
N ILE A 432 16.73 -17.00 11.20
CA ILE A 432 18.05 -17.35 11.78
C ILE A 432 18.36 -18.84 11.53
N LYS A 433 17.39 -19.73 11.76
CA LYS A 433 17.51 -21.18 11.52
C LYS A 433 17.72 -21.59 10.05
N ARG A 434 17.58 -20.68 9.08
CA ARG A 434 17.86 -20.92 7.65
C ARG A 434 19.26 -20.47 7.23
N TYR A 435 19.89 -19.56 7.98
CA TYR A 435 21.19 -18.97 7.66
C TYR A 435 22.28 -19.52 8.57
N THR A 436 22.70 -20.76 8.32
CA THR A 436 23.74 -21.44 9.11
C THR A 436 25.16 -20.90 8.89
N ASP A 437 25.37 -20.22 7.77
CA ASP A 437 26.71 -19.90 7.25
C ASP A 437 27.17 -18.48 7.65
N VAL A 438 26.32 -17.76 8.39
CA VAL A 438 26.54 -16.39 8.88
C VAL A 438 26.31 -16.37 10.39
N GLU A 439 27.25 -15.81 11.15
CA GLU A 439 27.06 -15.67 12.60
C GLU A 439 26.00 -14.59 12.89
N ILE A 440 25.04 -14.87 13.78
CA ILE A 440 24.03 -13.90 14.20
C ILE A 440 24.13 -13.75 15.72
N VAL A 441 24.38 -12.52 16.17
CA VAL A 441 24.69 -12.18 17.57
C VAL A 441 23.67 -11.17 18.09
N ASN A 442 23.08 -11.45 19.24
CA ASN A 442 22.21 -10.50 19.91
C ASN A 442 23.03 -9.63 20.88
N ALA A 443 23.13 -8.33 20.62
CA ALA A 443 23.78 -7.37 21.51
C ALA A 443 22.79 -6.60 22.39
N THR A 444 21.50 -6.92 22.31
CA THR A 444 20.42 -6.15 22.94
C THR A 444 20.24 -6.52 24.42
N LYS A 445 20.73 -5.64 25.31
CA LYS A 445 20.49 -5.69 26.75
C LYS A 445 18.99 -5.67 27.07
N ASP A 446 18.57 -6.42 28.08
CA ASP A 446 17.18 -6.50 28.58
C ASP A 446 16.12 -6.82 27.50
N GLY A 447 16.52 -7.43 26.39
CA GLY A 447 15.62 -7.96 25.37
C GLY A 447 15.07 -9.33 25.76
N ALA A 448 14.02 -9.75 25.05
CA ALA A 448 13.68 -11.16 24.95
C ALA A 448 14.85 -11.92 24.30
N LYS A 449 15.08 -13.15 24.76
CA LYS A 449 16.01 -14.09 24.15
C LYS A 449 15.56 -14.44 22.73
N ILE A 450 16.49 -14.42 21.78
CA ILE A 450 16.26 -14.77 20.37
C ILE A 450 16.96 -16.09 20.10
N GLU A 451 16.20 -17.16 19.91
CA GLU A 451 16.73 -18.51 19.70
C GLU A 451 17.58 -18.61 18.42
N GLY A 452 18.77 -19.18 18.54
CA GLY A 452 19.81 -19.17 17.50
C GLY A 452 20.68 -17.90 17.42
N ALA A 453 20.34 -16.80 18.09
CA ALA A 453 21.18 -15.59 18.16
C ALA A 453 21.73 -15.36 19.57
N SER A 454 22.96 -15.84 19.83
CA SER A 454 23.56 -15.82 21.16
C SER A 454 23.73 -14.40 21.71
N PHE A 455 23.46 -14.19 23.01
CA PHE A 455 23.61 -12.88 23.63
C PHE A 455 25.07 -12.57 23.97
N THR A 456 25.57 -11.41 23.54
CA THR A 456 26.88 -10.85 23.92
C THR A 456 26.78 -9.32 23.95
N PRO A 457 27.07 -8.63 25.08
CA PRO A 457 27.02 -7.17 25.16
C PRO A 457 27.90 -6.48 24.10
N LEU A 458 27.42 -5.35 23.55
CA LEU A 458 28.08 -4.69 22.42
C LEU A 458 29.52 -4.23 22.74
N GLU A 459 29.79 -3.82 23.98
CA GLU A 459 31.15 -3.47 24.46
C GLU A 459 32.12 -4.64 24.28
N LYS A 460 31.66 -5.86 24.59
CA LYS A 460 32.47 -7.08 24.48
C LYS A 460 32.69 -7.45 23.02
N ILE A 461 31.67 -7.30 22.16
CA ILE A 461 31.79 -7.48 20.70
C ILE A 461 32.83 -6.50 20.12
N ILE A 462 32.80 -5.23 20.54
CA ILE A 462 33.78 -4.22 20.13
C ILE A 462 35.20 -4.67 20.49
N HIS A 463 35.44 -5.03 21.75
CA HIS A 463 36.78 -5.41 22.22
C HIS A 463 37.31 -6.73 21.65
N GLU A 464 36.46 -7.74 21.45
CA GLU A 464 36.89 -9.07 21.02
C GLU A 464 36.88 -9.29 19.50
N ARG A 465 36.09 -8.51 18.74
CA ARG A 465 35.76 -8.84 17.34
C ARG A 465 35.89 -7.66 16.37
N LEU A 466 35.47 -6.45 16.77
CA LEU A 466 35.45 -5.28 15.87
C LEU A 466 36.77 -4.49 15.99
N THR A 467 37.88 -5.13 15.66
CA THR A 467 39.24 -4.60 15.93
C THR A 467 39.91 -3.91 14.74
N THR A 468 39.27 -3.88 13.58
CA THR A 468 39.79 -3.27 12.34
C THR A 468 38.74 -2.40 11.66
N ALA A 469 39.19 -1.37 10.92
CA ALA A 469 38.32 -0.55 10.09
C ALA A 469 37.95 -1.31 8.80
N VAL A 470 36.65 -1.39 8.50
CA VAL A 470 36.08 -2.18 7.39
C VAL A 470 35.08 -1.41 6.52
N VAL A 471 34.60 -0.25 6.99
CA VAL A 471 33.62 0.59 6.30
C VAL A 471 34.29 1.48 5.25
N ASN A 472 33.93 1.26 3.99
CA ASN A 472 34.32 2.12 2.87
C ASN A 472 33.40 3.35 2.80
N GLU A 473 33.98 4.53 2.59
CA GLU A 473 33.21 5.74 2.24
C GLU A 473 32.59 5.60 0.84
N ASN A 474 31.45 6.24 0.62
CA ASN A 474 30.73 6.25 -0.67
C ASN A 474 30.43 4.86 -1.27
N TRP A 475 30.38 3.82 -0.43
CA TRP A 475 30.22 2.42 -0.84
C TRP A 475 28.98 2.12 -1.69
N TYR A 476 27.97 2.98 -1.58
CA TYR A 476 26.69 2.87 -2.29
C TYR A 476 26.77 3.32 -3.75
N VAL A 477 27.81 4.07 -4.14
CA VAL A 477 27.93 4.68 -5.47
C VAL A 477 28.02 3.61 -6.58
N GLY A 478 27.43 3.94 -7.72
CA GLY A 478 27.39 3.13 -8.94
C GLY A 478 26.03 3.29 -9.63
N GLU A 479 26.04 3.08 -10.93
CA GLU A 479 24.83 3.03 -11.77
C GLU A 479 24.16 1.64 -11.66
N ASN A 480 22.96 1.51 -12.21
CA ASN A 480 22.35 0.21 -12.48
C ASN A 480 23.01 -0.46 -13.71
N HIS A 481 22.72 -1.74 -13.92
CA HIS A 481 23.26 -2.52 -15.05
C HIS A 481 22.13 -3.20 -15.84
N TYR A 482 21.04 -2.47 -16.07
CA TYR A 482 19.86 -2.96 -16.79
C TYR A 482 19.90 -2.51 -18.24
N GLU A 483 19.53 -3.39 -19.17
CA GLU A 483 19.60 -3.12 -20.60
C GLU A 483 18.34 -2.36 -21.06
N ASP A 484 18.52 -1.11 -21.51
CA ASP A 484 17.42 -0.24 -21.98
C ASP A 484 16.60 -0.89 -23.10
N ALA A 485 17.22 -1.71 -23.94
CA ALA A 485 16.55 -2.48 -24.98
C ALA A 485 15.58 -3.52 -24.39
N THR A 486 16.01 -4.30 -23.39
CA THR A 486 15.17 -5.30 -22.70
C THR A 486 14.03 -4.64 -21.92
N ILE A 487 14.29 -3.46 -21.33
CA ILE A 487 13.27 -2.64 -20.70
C ILE A 487 12.24 -2.19 -21.77
N ALA A 488 12.69 -1.60 -22.88
CA ALA A 488 11.81 -1.12 -23.95
C ALA A 488 10.97 -2.24 -24.58
N GLU A 489 11.55 -3.42 -24.84
CA GLU A 489 10.82 -4.59 -25.33
C GLU A 489 9.77 -5.08 -24.31
N SER A 490 10.13 -5.14 -23.03
CA SER A 490 9.22 -5.55 -21.95
C SER A 490 8.10 -4.53 -21.70
N VAL A 491 8.38 -3.26 -21.91
CA VAL A 491 7.42 -2.15 -21.91
C VAL A 491 6.44 -2.25 -23.08
N GLN A 492 6.93 -2.44 -24.32
CA GLN A 492 6.06 -2.62 -25.49
C GLN A 492 5.19 -3.88 -25.37
N SER A 493 5.77 -4.96 -24.82
CA SER A 493 5.05 -6.20 -24.49
C SER A 493 3.97 -5.99 -23.42
N MET A 494 4.19 -5.07 -22.46
CA MET A 494 3.16 -4.72 -21.47
C MET A 494 1.97 -4.03 -22.15
N TYR A 495 2.19 -3.03 -23.02
CA TYR A 495 1.11 -2.31 -23.71
C TYR A 495 0.20 -3.24 -24.50
N GLN A 496 0.77 -4.06 -25.40
CA GLN A 496 -0.01 -5.05 -26.16
C GLN A 496 -0.85 -5.93 -25.23
N SER A 497 -0.28 -6.39 -24.11
CA SER A 497 -1.00 -7.25 -23.17
C SER A 497 -2.11 -6.54 -22.36
N ILE A 498 -2.06 -5.21 -22.21
CA ILE A 498 -3.17 -4.43 -21.64
C ILE A 498 -4.35 -4.42 -22.60
N ASP A 499 -4.07 -4.20 -23.88
CA ASP A 499 -5.11 -4.08 -24.90
C ASP A 499 -5.75 -5.46 -25.17
N ASP A 500 -4.92 -6.52 -25.30
CA ASP A 500 -5.33 -7.93 -25.34
C ASP A 500 -6.24 -8.33 -24.16
N PHE A 501 -6.03 -7.74 -22.96
CA PHE A 501 -6.78 -8.08 -21.75
C PHE A 501 -8.26 -7.63 -21.84
N MET A 502 -8.56 -6.57 -22.59
CA MET A 502 -9.94 -6.11 -22.81
C MET A 502 -10.72 -7.08 -23.71
N ASP A 503 -10.07 -7.63 -24.73
CA ASP A 503 -10.64 -8.67 -25.60
C ASP A 503 -10.79 -10.00 -24.85
N ASP A 504 -9.77 -10.44 -24.12
CA ASP A 504 -9.85 -11.63 -23.24
C ASP A 504 -11.02 -11.53 -22.23
N CYS A 505 -11.18 -10.38 -21.57
CA CYS A 505 -12.32 -10.12 -20.69
C CYS A 505 -13.66 -10.26 -21.44
N SER A 506 -13.76 -9.67 -22.63
CA SER A 506 -14.98 -9.64 -23.43
C SER A 506 -15.35 -11.02 -23.97
N ASN A 507 -14.35 -11.84 -24.34
CA ASN A 507 -14.51 -13.24 -24.70
C ASN A 507 -15.05 -14.08 -23.53
N VAL A 508 -14.50 -13.90 -22.32
CA VAL A 508 -15.00 -14.59 -21.12
C VAL A 508 -16.44 -14.16 -20.80
N PHE A 509 -16.77 -12.86 -20.81
CA PHE A 509 -18.14 -12.40 -20.57
C PHE A 509 -19.13 -12.98 -21.60
N THR A 510 -18.75 -13.08 -22.88
CA THR A 510 -19.56 -13.70 -23.93
C THR A 510 -19.81 -15.19 -23.65
N SER A 511 -18.78 -15.94 -23.24
CA SER A 511 -18.93 -17.36 -22.87
C SER A 511 -19.84 -17.57 -21.64
N LEU A 512 -19.80 -16.65 -20.67
CA LEU A 512 -20.68 -16.66 -19.51
C LEU A 512 -22.15 -16.37 -19.90
N GLU A 513 -22.39 -15.50 -20.87
CA GLU A 513 -23.73 -15.34 -21.44
C GLU A 513 -24.19 -16.61 -22.18
N ASN A 514 -23.33 -17.29 -22.95
CA ASN A 514 -23.67 -18.57 -23.59
C ASN A 514 -24.08 -19.63 -22.56
N ILE A 515 -23.41 -19.70 -21.40
CA ILE A 515 -23.80 -20.55 -20.27
C ILE A 515 -25.17 -20.13 -19.71
N GLN A 516 -25.39 -18.83 -19.47
CA GLN A 516 -26.66 -18.32 -18.93
C GLN A 516 -27.84 -18.58 -19.89
N ASN A 517 -27.64 -18.40 -21.20
CA ASN A 517 -28.66 -18.65 -22.22
C ASN A 517 -28.93 -20.16 -22.42
N SER A 518 -27.91 -21.01 -22.25
CA SER A 518 -28.07 -22.48 -22.25
C SER A 518 -28.81 -22.99 -21.01
N LEU A 519 -28.59 -22.35 -19.85
CA LEU A 519 -29.36 -22.58 -18.61
C LEU A 519 -30.85 -22.20 -18.78
N LYS A 520 -31.14 -21.00 -19.34
CA LYS A 520 -32.53 -20.58 -19.67
C LYS A 520 -33.24 -21.60 -20.58
N GLN A 521 -32.51 -22.16 -21.56
CA GLN A 521 -33.01 -23.18 -22.49
C GLN A 521 -33.04 -24.60 -21.91
N LYS A 522 -32.52 -24.82 -20.69
CA LYS A 522 -32.38 -26.13 -20.01
C LYS A 522 -31.69 -27.21 -20.88
N SER A 523 -30.83 -26.81 -21.80
CA SER A 523 -30.28 -27.70 -22.84
C SER A 523 -28.90 -28.23 -22.46
N ARG A 524 -28.84 -29.46 -21.95
CA ARG A 524 -27.60 -30.09 -21.50
C ARG A 524 -26.46 -30.06 -22.54
N PRO A 525 -26.64 -30.45 -23.82
CA PRO A 525 -25.55 -30.42 -24.80
C PRO A 525 -25.01 -29.00 -25.06
N LYS A 526 -25.86 -27.97 -24.98
CA LYS A 526 -25.42 -26.57 -25.10
C LYS A 526 -24.61 -26.10 -23.89
N ILE A 527 -24.95 -26.56 -22.68
CA ILE A 527 -24.15 -26.29 -21.48
C ILE A 527 -22.78 -26.99 -21.58
N GLU A 528 -22.75 -28.24 -22.07
CA GLU A 528 -21.50 -28.99 -22.28
C GLU A 528 -20.59 -28.31 -23.33
N GLN A 529 -21.17 -27.76 -24.40
CA GLN A 529 -20.46 -26.94 -25.39
C GLN A 529 -19.99 -25.58 -24.84
N ALA A 530 -20.86 -24.84 -24.13
CA ALA A 530 -20.54 -23.53 -23.57
C ALA A 530 -19.46 -23.59 -22.48
N PHE A 531 -19.30 -24.74 -21.80
CA PHE A 531 -18.16 -24.99 -20.91
C PHE A 531 -16.83 -25.09 -21.67
N ILE A 532 -16.79 -25.63 -22.89
CA ILE A 532 -15.57 -25.71 -23.70
C ILE A 532 -15.17 -24.30 -24.19
N GLU A 533 -16.15 -23.51 -24.60
CA GLU A 533 -15.96 -22.09 -24.96
C GLU A 533 -15.42 -21.27 -23.78
N TYR A 534 -16.02 -21.45 -22.59
CA TYR A 534 -15.57 -20.81 -21.35
C TYR A 534 -14.16 -21.26 -20.95
N ASP A 535 -13.87 -22.57 -20.93
CA ASP A 535 -12.55 -23.08 -20.53
C ASP A 535 -11.45 -22.60 -21.49
N HIS A 536 -11.76 -22.35 -22.77
CA HIS A 536 -10.83 -21.74 -23.73
C HIS A 536 -10.60 -20.25 -23.43
N ALA A 537 -11.66 -19.44 -23.41
CA ALA A 537 -11.58 -17.99 -23.20
C ALA A 537 -10.95 -17.67 -21.83
N PHE A 538 -11.34 -18.39 -20.78
CA PHE A 538 -10.80 -18.19 -19.44
C PHE A 538 -9.32 -18.59 -19.32
N LYS A 539 -8.86 -19.57 -20.12
CA LYS A 539 -7.44 -19.92 -20.19
C LYS A 539 -6.61 -18.82 -20.85
N GLN A 540 -7.12 -18.17 -21.91
CA GLN A 540 -6.44 -17.04 -22.53
C GLN A 540 -6.32 -15.88 -21.54
N PHE A 541 -7.46 -15.44 -20.98
CA PHE A 541 -7.56 -14.41 -19.96
C PHE A 541 -6.62 -14.60 -18.76
N ILE A 542 -6.49 -15.83 -18.22
CA ILE A 542 -5.60 -16.09 -17.08
C ILE A 542 -4.11 -16.23 -17.48
N SER A 543 -3.83 -16.37 -18.78
CA SER A 543 -2.48 -16.38 -19.36
C SER A 543 -1.98 -15.01 -19.83
N ASN A 544 -2.86 -14.01 -19.91
CA ASN A 544 -2.51 -12.63 -20.26
C ASN A 544 -1.45 -12.03 -19.32
N GLN A 545 -0.42 -11.39 -19.90
CA GLN A 545 0.74 -10.89 -19.15
C GLN A 545 0.38 -9.77 -18.16
N TYR A 546 -0.29 -8.70 -18.60
CA TYR A 546 -0.80 -7.65 -17.69
C TYR A 546 -1.73 -8.25 -16.62
N GLY A 547 -2.57 -9.22 -17.02
CA GLY A 547 -3.42 -10.00 -16.13
C GLY A 547 -2.65 -10.72 -15.02
N GLN A 548 -1.47 -11.29 -15.31
CA GLN A 548 -0.63 -11.99 -14.33
C GLN A 548 0.24 -11.06 -13.48
N LEU A 549 0.68 -9.92 -14.01
CA LEU A 549 1.61 -9.01 -13.34
C LEU A 549 0.91 -7.96 -12.48
N ILE A 550 -0.28 -7.51 -12.87
CA ILE A 550 -1.01 -6.41 -12.22
C ILE A 550 -2.33 -6.91 -11.62
N ILE A 551 -3.22 -7.50 -12.42
CA ILE A 551 -4.60 -7.77 -11.98
C ILE A 551 -4.68 -8.96 -11.01
N GLN A 552 -4.05 -10.10 -11.31
CA GLN A 552 -4.04 -11.26 -10.41
C GLN A 552 -3.35 -10.96 -9.06
N PRO A 553 -2.22 -10.23 -9.00
CA PRO A 553 -1.63 -9.78 -7.72
C PRO A 553 -2.54 -8.81 -6.96
N ALA A 554 -3.12 -7.79 -7.61
CA ALA A 554 -3.98 -6.81 -6.94
C ALA A 554 -5.34 -7.39 -6.48
N THR A 555 -5.85 -8.43 -7.16
CA THR A 555 -7.10 -9.14 -6.83
C THR A 555 -6.89 -10.49 -6.11
N ARG A 556 -5.66 -10.78 -5.65
CA ARG A 556 -5.18 -12.11 -5.23
C ARG A 556 -6.14 -12.93 -4.37
N ASP A 557 -6.75 -12.35 -3.36
CA ASP A 557 -7.65 -13.07 -2.45
C ASP A 557 -9.01 -13.42 -3.10
N VAL A 558 -9.48 -12.58 -4.04
CA VAL A 558 -10.65 -12.90 -4.88
C VAL A 558 -10.31 -14.04 -5.84
N TYR A 559 -9.17 -13.94 -6.54
CA TYR A 559 -8.70 -14.99 -7.44
C TYR A 559 -8.50 -16.33 -6.71
N LYS A 560 -7.86 -16.32 -5.54
CA LYS A 560 -7.68 -17.51 -4.70
C LYS A 560 -9.02 -18.12 -4.26
N THR A 561 -9.93 -17.31 -3.75
CA THR A 561 -11.28 -17.76 -3.35
C THR A 561 -12.03 -18.39 -4.55
N PHE A 562 -11.88 -17.78 -5.72
CA PHE A 562 -12.45 -18.29 -6.97
C PHE A 562 -11.84 -19.65 -7.39
N VAL A 563 -10.51 -19.80 -7.36
CA VAL A 563 -9.83 -21.08 -7.68
C VAL A 563 -10.23 -22.20 -6.72
N GLU A 564 -10.32 -21.91 -5.42
CA GLU A 564 -10.78 -22.89 -4.41
C GLU A 564 -12.24 -23.32 -4.67
N ARG A 565 -13.13 -22.38 -5.02
CA ARG A 565 -14.52 -22.68 -5.41
C ARG A 565 -14.62 -23.44 -6.73
N LEU A 566 -13.78 -23.15 -7.73
CA LEU A 566 -13.72 -23.91 -8.99
C LEU A 566 -13.42 -25.39 -8.75
N GLN A 567 -12.55 -25.72 -7.80
CA GLN A 567 -12.27 -27.12 -7.44
C GLN A 567 -13.53 -27.81 -6.91
N THR A 568 -14.29 -27.18 -6.02
CA THR A 568 -15.58 -27.71 -5.54
C THR A 568 -16.60 -27.86 -6.68
N ILE A 569 -16.72 -26.85 -7.55
CA ILE A 569 -17.63 -26.85 -8.71
C ILE A 569 -17.28 -27.97 -9.71
N LYS A 570 -15.99 -28.27 -9.89
CA LYS A 570 -15.52 -29.34 -10.79
C LYS A 570 -16.07 -30.72 -10.41
N HIS A 571 -16.24 -30.97 -9.11
CA HIS A 571 -16.72 -32.24 -8.55
C HIS A 571 -18.25 -32.37 -8.43
N ASN A 572 -19.03 -31.32 -8.74
CA ASN A 572 -20.49 -31.39 -8.73
C ASN A 572 -21.03 -32.27 -9.89
N PRO A 573 -21.80 -33.34 -9.61
CA PRO A 573 -22.32 -34.24 -10.64
C PRO A 573 -23.54 -33.71 -11.40
N ASP A 574 -24.28 -32.72 -10.85
CA ASP A 574 -25.37 -32.08 -11.59
C ASP A 574 -24.83 -30.93 -12.45
N ILE A 575 -25.05 -31.02 -13.76
CA ILE A 575 -24.58 -30.04 -14.71
C ILE A 575 -25.30 -28.69 -14.58
N PHE A 576 -26.57 -28.65 -14.16
CA PHE A 576 -27.33 -27.41 -14.03
C PHE A 576 -26.87 -26.61 -12.80
N SER A 577 -26.72 -27.28 -11.66
CA SER A 577 -26.09 -26.74 -10.45
C SER A 577 -24.64 -26.31 -10.74
N LYS A 578 -23.83 -27.15 -11.40
CA LYS A 578 -22.45 -26.82 -11.80
C LYS A 578 -22.38 -25.56 -12.66
N ALA A 579 -23.22 -25.44 -13.69
CA ALA A 579 -23.26 -24.26 -14.55
C ALA A 579 -23.72 -23.00 -13.81
N THR A 580 -24.70 -23.13 -12.90
CA THR A 580 -25.19 -22.01 -12.08
C THR A 580 -24.12 -21.51 -11.11
N SER A 581 -23.38 -22.42 -10.46
CA SER A 581 -22.26 -22.06 -9.59
C SER A 581 -21.08 -21.48 -10.36
N LEU A 582 -20.72 -22.05 -11.52
CA LEU A 582 -19.66 -21.52 -12.39
C LEU A 582 -19.97 -20.09 -12.82
N LEU A 583 -21.18 -19.87 -13.37
CA LEU A 583 -21.64 -18.54 -13.79
C LEU A 583 -21.51 -17.52 -12.65
N LYS A 584 -22.00 -17.86 -11.45
CA LYS A 584 -21.93 -16.97 -10.28
C LYS A 584 -20.49 -16.62 -9.90
N GLU A 585 -19.63 -17.62 -9.69
CA GLU A 585 -18.28 -17.38 -9.16
C GLU A 585 -17.35 -16.75 -10.20
N SER A 586 -17.48 -17.13 -11.48
CA SER A 586 -16.75 -16.47 -12.59
C SER A 586 -17.22 -15.03 -12.80
N SER A 587 -18.52 -14.74 -12.75
CA SER A 587 -18.99 -13.34 -12.85
C SER A 587 -18.49 -12.47 -11.70
N LEU A 588 -18.33 -13.01 -10.49
CA LEU A 588 -17.74 -12.28 -9.36
C LEU A 588 -16.26 -11.95 -9.61
N TYR A 589 -15.46 -12.94 -10.04
CA TYR A 589 -14.03 -12.71 -10.32
C TYR A 589 -13.82 -11.77 -11.52
N MET A 590 -14.52 -11.98 -12.64
CA MET A 590 -14.40 -11.12 -13.83
C MET A 590 -14.83 -9.67 -13.55
N SER A 591 -15.82 -9.46 -12.68
CA SER A 591 -16.23 -8.10 -12.27
C SER A 591 -15.14 -7.40 -11.44
N ALA A 592 -14.50 -8.12 -10.51
CA ALA A 592 -13.37 -7.60 -9.74
C ALA A 592 -12.16 -7.30 -10.63
N SER A 593 -11.84 -8.18 -11.59
CA SER A 593 -10.75 -7.99 -12.55
C SER A 593 -10.97 -6.78 -13.46
N ARG A 594 -12.17 -6.58 -14.01
CA ARG A 594 -12.48 -5.37 -14.80
C ARG A 594 -12.49 -4.10 -13.95
N GLN A 595 -12.97 -4.16 -12.71
CA GLN A 595 -12.88 -3.02 -11.79
C GLN A 595 -11.42 -2.63 -11.54
N MET A 596 -10.55 -3.62 -11.29
CA MET A 596 -9.13 -3.38 -11.04
C MET A 596 -8.39 -2.86 -12.29
N PHE A 597 -8.74 -3.35 -13.49
CA PHE A 597 -8.26 -2.81 -14.76
C PHE A 597 -8.62 -1.32 -14.89
N ASN A 598 -9.90 -0.99 -14.72
CA ASN A 598 -10.40 0.38 -14.84
C ASN A 598 -9.76 1.35 -13.83
N GLU A 599 -9.30 0.86 -12.68
CA GLU A 599 -8.61 1.66 -11.67
C GLU A 599 -7.09 1.77 -11.88
N LEU A 600 -6.42 0.70 -12.36
CA LEU A 600 -4.95 0.65 -12.44
C LEU A 600 -4.38 0.97 -13.84
N THR A 601 -5.06 0.61 -14.92
CA THR A 601 -4.53 0.76 -16.30
C THR A 601 -4.01 2.17 -16.62
N PRO A 602 -4.74 3.27 -16.34
CA PRO A 602 -4.26 4.63 -16.66
C PRO A 602 -2.95 4.99 -15.94
N PHE A 603 -2.77 4.49 -14.72
CA PHE A 603 -1.58 4.75 -13.91
C PHE A 603 -0.40 3.89 -14.35
N VAL A 604 -0.63 2.63 -14.74
CA VAL A 604 0.40 1.77 -15.33
C VAL A 604 0.87 2.36 -16.66
N LYS A 605 -0.04 2.71 -17.59
CA LYS A 605 0.35 3.35 -18.87
C LYS A 605 1.11 4.67 -18.61
N ARG A 606 0.73 5.50 -17.62
CA ARG A 606 1.45 6.74 -17.30
C ARG A 606 2.85 6.55 -16.70
N GLN A 607 3.04 5.63 -15.74
CA GLN A 607 4.37 5.45 -15.11
C GLN A 607 5.35 4.75 -16.04
N VAL A 608 4.86 3.91 -16.96
CA VAL A 608 5.70 3.22 -17.94
C VAL A 608 6.17 4.16 -19.06
N HIS A 609 5.31 5.04 -19.59
CA HIS A 609 5.70 6.06 -20.59
C HIS A 609 6.74 7.06 -20.08
N ARG A 610 6.79 7.33 -18.77
CA ARG A 610 7.66 8.36 -18.17
C ARG A 610 9.17 8.14 -18.37
N GLY A 611 9.60 6.96 -18.82
CA GLY A 611 11.01 6.66 -19.09
C GLY A 611 11.50 6.91 -20.52
N GLN A 612 10.66 7.39 -21.45
CA GLN A 612 10.95 7.27 -22.90
C GLN A 612 10.87 8.55 -23.76
N ASN A 613 10.34 9.68 -23.25
CA ASN A 613 10.13 10.90 -24.07
C ASN A 613 10.95 12.11 -23.60
N GLU A 614 11.62 12.78 -24.55
CA GLU A 614 12.28 14.08 -24.37
C GLU A 614 11.33 15.28 -24.60
N ALA A 615 10.12 15.05 -25.12
CA ALA A 615 9.20 16.10 -25.56
C ALA A 615 8.46 16.83 -24.42
N VAL A 616 8.24 18.15 -24.58
CA VAL A 616 7.69 19.00 -23.52
C VAL A 616 6.16 18.86 -23.45
N THR A 617 5.67 18.16 -22.42
CA THR A 617 4.24 17.91 -22.20
C THR A 617 3.64 18.87 -21.15
N TYR A 618 2.53 19.53 -21.51
CA TYR A 618 1.75 20.43 -20.68
C TYR A 618 0.41 19.78 -20.31
N GLN A 619 0.28 19.30 -19.06
CA GLN A 619 -0.95 18.66 -18.55
C GLN A 619 -2.12 19.65 -18.45
N SER A 620 -3.35 19.19 -18.65
CA SER A 620 -4.56 20.02 -18.75
C SER A 620 -4.80 20.93 -17.53
N ASN A 621 -4.44 20.48 -16.32
CA ASN A 621 -4.53 21.27 -15.09
C ASN A 621 -3.33 22.21 -14.83
N CYS A 622 -2.32 22.27 -15.71
CA CYS A 622 -1.06 22.98 -15.41
C CYS A 622 -1.17 24.52 -15.47
N GLY A 623 -2.31 25.07 -15.90
CA GLY A 623 -2.64 26.50 -15.84
C GLY A 623 -2.29 27.32 -17.10
N VAL A 624 -1.72 26.70 -18.14
CA VAL A 624 -1.46 27.37 -19.44
C VAL A 624 -2.70 27.47 -20.33
N PHE A 625 -3.75 26.69 -20.06
CA PHE A 625 -4.96 26.63 -20.87
C PHE A 625 -6.07 27.53 -20.31
N SER A 626 -6.77 28.23 -21.20
CA SER A 626 -7.99 28.98 -20.89
C SER A 626 -9.21 28.15 -21.29
N TYR A 627 -10.06 27.81 -20.33
CA TYR A 627 -11.29 27.04 -20.56
C TYR A 627 -12.53 27.95 -20.59
N SER A 628 -13.56 27.54 -21.32
CA SER A 628 -14.91 28.13 -21.22
C SER A 628 -15.65 27.66 -19.94
N SER A 629 -16.80 28.28 -19.64
CA SER A 629 -17.39 28.24 -18.30
C SER A 629 -18.17 26.96 -17.92
N ARG A 630 -18.22 25.94 -18.78
CA ARG A 630 -18.88 24.64 -18.49
C ARG A 630 -17.90 23.45 -18.60
N TRP A 631 -16.59 23.69 -18.49
CA TRP A 631 -15.59 22.64 -18.26
C TRP A 631 -15.61 22.20 -16.79
N GLU A 632 -15.50 20.89 -16.57
CA GLU A 632 -15.48 20.24 -15.25
C GLU A 632 -14.12 19.55 -15.04
N ARG A 633 -13.38 19.93 -13.98
CA ARG A 633 -12.18 19.19 -13.54
C ARG A 633 -12.58 17.98 -12.71
N ASP A 634 -12.12 16.80 -13.11
CA ASP A 634 -12.17 15.59 -12.28
C ASP A 634 -10.81 14.86 -12.30
N TYR A 635 -10.71 13.71 -11.63
CA TYR A 635 -9.47 12.95 -11.54
C TYR A 635 -9.71 11.44 -11.63
N LEU A 636 -9.05 10.77 -12.59
CA LEU A 636 -8.86 9.32 -12.48
C LEU A 636 -8.02 9.06 -11.22
N SER A 637 -8.45 8.10 -10.39
CA SER A 637 -8.01 8.04 -8.99
C SER A 637 -7.80 6.61 -8.50
N ILE A 638 -6.60 6.26 -8.03
CA ILE A 638 -6.38 5.04 -7.23
C ILE A 638 -6.77 5.34 -5.79
N VAL A 639 -7.83 4.69 -5.30
CA VAL A 639 -8.25 4.80 -3.90
C VAL A 639 -7.49 3.77 -3.06
N ASP A 640 -6.64 4.24 -2.16
CA ASP A 640 -5.92 3.37 -1.22
C ASP A 640 -6.90 2.70 -0.22
N VAL A 641 -6.51 1.56 0.34
CA VAL A 641 -7.34 0.66 1.15
C VAL A 641 -7.89 1.34 2.41
N ASN A 642 -7.21 2.38 2.91
CA ASN A 642 -7.66 3.21 4.03
C ASN A 642 -8.60 4.38 3.65
N ARG A 643 -8.90 4.61 2.36
CA ARG A 643 -9.74 5.71 1.84
C ARG A 643 -9.37 7.12 2.34
N LYS A 644 -8.08 7.39 2.53
CA LYS A 644 -7.54 8.61 3.17
C LYS A 644 -6.46 9.37 2.38
N LYS A 645 -6.00 8.78 1.28
CA LYS A 645 -5.20 9.40 0.22
C LYS A 645 -5.59 8.68 -1.07
N ALA A 646 -5.46 9.38 -2.19
CA ALA A 646 -5.57 8.78 -3.51
C ALA A 646 -4.43 9.30 -4.41
N THR A 647 -4.00 8.47 -5.37
CA THR A 647 -3.10 8.94 -6.44
C THR A 647 -3.98 9.41 -7.58
N HIS A 648 -3.73 10.59 -8.12
CA HIS A 648 -4.62 11.26 -9.07
C HIS A 648 -3.97 11.50 -10.44
N LEU A 649 -4.74 11.30 -11.52
CA LEU A 649 -4.46 11.82 -12.86
C LEU A 649 -5.50 12.90 -13.18
N PRO A 650 -5.11 14.14 -13.50
CA PRO A 650 -6.05 15.20 -13.80
C PRO A 650 -6.73 14.96 -15.15
N ILE A 651 -8.03 15.24 -15.21
CA ILE A 651 -8.79 15.34 -16.45
C ILE A 651 -9.65 16.61 -16.42
N GLU A 652 -9.70 17.31 -17.55
CA GLU A 652 -10.62 18.43 -17.77
C GLU A 652 -11.65 17.95 -18.79
N GLN A 653 -12.95 18.10 -18.51
CA GLN A 653 -14.01 17.54 -19.33
C GLN A 653 -15.05 18.59 -19.76
N ALA A 654 -15.40 18.60 -21.04
CA ALA A 654 -16.59 19.25 -21.58
C ALA A 654 -17.63 18.19 -22.03
N THR A 655 -18.92 18.57 -22.02
CA THR A 655 -20.03 17.69 -22.45
C THR A 655 -21.08 18.42 -23.31
N LYS A 656 -20.75 19.63 -23.78
CA LYS A 656 -21.70 20.57 -24.39
C LYS A 656 -21.08 21.26 -25.60
N THR A 657 -21.89 21.37 -26.64
CA THR A 657 -21.59 22.11 -27.86
C THR A 657 -21.19 23.56 -27.53
N GLY A 658 -20.14 24.06 -28.20
CA GLY A 658 -19.62 25.42 -28.06
C GLY A 658 -18.70 25.65 -26.86
N GLU A 659 -18.31 24.60 -26.12
CA GLU A 659 -17.21 24.72 -25.14
C GLU A 659 -15.85 24.74 -25.84
N THR A 660 -14.95 25.60 -25.36
CA THR A 660 -13.64 25.86 -25.97
C THR A 660 -12.48 25.74 -24.99
N ILE A 661 -11.31 25.34 -25.51
CA ILE A 661 -9.99 25.52 -24.90
C ILE A 661 -9.23 26.54 -25.75
N LYS A 662 -8.55 27.51 -25.14
CA LYS A 662 -7.69 28.48 -25.84
C LYS A 662 -6.32 28.58 -25.20
N PHE A 663 -5.28 28.60 -26.03
CA PHE A 663 -3.88 28.82 -25.63
C PHE A 663 -3.08 29.35 -26.83
N ASN A 664 -1.89 29.88 -26.57
CA ASN A 664 -0.92 30.17 -27.62
C ASN A 664 0.25 29.19 -27.48
N PHE A 665 1.00 28.92 -28.54
CA PHE A 665 2.28 28.23 -28.40
C PHE A 665 3.32 28.78 -29.40
N LYS A 666 4.61 28.66 -29.05
CA LYS A 666 5.70 28.85 -30.00
C LYS A 666 6.41 27.52 -30.24
N GLY A 667 6.61 27.17 -31.51
CA GLY A 667 7.36 25.99 -31.95
C GLY A 667 6.76 25.39 -33.22
N THR A 668 7.46 24.41 -33.81
CA THR A 668 7.09 23.83 -35.11
C THR A 668 6.14 22.64 -35.05
N THR A 669 5.86 22.11 -33.85
CA THR A 669 5.06 20.90 -33.64
C THR A 669 4.08 21.03 -32.47
N LEU A 670 2.87 20.50 -32.65
CA LEU A 670 1.81 20.47 -31.63
C LEU A 670 1.01 19.16 -31.72
N LYS A 671 0.89 18.46 -30.58
CA LYS A 671 0.01 17.29 -30.40
C LYS A 671 -1.01 17.56 -29.32
N VAL A 672 -2.29 17.28 -29.59
CA VAL A 672 -3.35 17.30 -28.58
C VAL A 672 -3.46 15.94 -27.93
N LYS A 673 -3.42 15.90 -26.59
CA LYS A 673 -3.64 14.69 -25.80
C LYS A 673 -4.99 14.72 -25.10
N ALA A 674 -5.70 13.60 -25.18
CA ALA A 674 -7.04 13.44 -24.67
C ALA A 674 -7.28 12.00 -24.18
N CYS A 675 -8.40 11.78 -23.51
CA CYS A 675 -8.88 10.41 -23.31
C CYS A 675 -9.76 9.97 -24.48
N THR A 676 -9.76 8.67 -24.82
CA THR A 676 -10.59 8.13 -25.92
C THR A 676 -11.54 7.00 -25.47
N ARG A 677 -12.76 6.98 -26.03
CA ARG A 677 -13.78 5.93 -25.77
C ARG A 677 -14.93 5.93 -26.79
N GLU A 678 -15.71 4.85 -26.87
CA GLU A 678 -16.74 4.70 -27.91
C GLU A 678 -17.92 5.67 -27.77
N ASP A 679 -18.15 6.20 -26.56
CA ASP A 679 -19.19 7.16 -26.20
C ASP A 679 -18.66 8.59 -26.03
N TYR A 680 -17.45 8.89 -26.53
CA TYR A 680 -16.87 10.23 -26.58
C TYR A 680 -17.12 10.93 -27.94
N ALA A 681 -16.74 12.21 -28.00
CA ALA A 681 -16.98 13.11 -29.13
C ALA A 681 -16.18 12.73 -30.39
N ALA A 682 -16.89 12.63 -31.51
CA ALA A 682 -16.32 12.48 -32.86
C ALA A 682 -16.19 13.79 -33.62
N ASN A 683 -16.88 14.86 -33.18
CA ASN A 683 -16.86 16.16 -33.83
C ASN A 683 -16.24 17.22 -32.90
N ILE A 684 -14.91 17.37 -33.00
CA ILE A 684 -14.15 18.42 -32.33
C ILE A 684 -13.37 19.17 -33.41
N LEU A 685 -13.24 20.49 -33.27
CA LEU A 685 -12.54 21.36 -34.21
C LEU A 685 -11.32 21.96 -33.52
N ILE A 686 -10.14 21.87 -34.12
CA ILE A 686 -8.98 22.69 -33.73
C ILE A 686 -8.78 23.79 -34.77
N LYS A 687 -8.41 24.98 -34.30
CA LYS A 687 -8.11 26.15 -35.12
C LYS A 687 -6.70 26.60 -34.77
N ILE A 688 -5.78 26.57 -35.74
CA ILE A 688 -4.40 27.07 -35.59
C ILE A 688 -4.25 28.25 -36.53
N ASP A 689 -4.05 29.45 -35.98
CA ASP A 689 -4.01 30.73 -36.71
C ASP A 689 -5.21 30.98 -37.66
N GLY A 690 -6.36 30.39 -37.33
CA GLY A 690 -7.59 30.46 -38.12
C GLY A 690 -7.74 29.40 -39.22
N VAL A 691 -6.76 28.51 -39.39
CA VAL A 691 -6.92 27.27 -40.18
C VAL A 691 -7.68 26.25 -39.32
N GLU A 692 -8.87 25.84 -39.77
CA GLU A 692 -9.74 24.93 -39.02
C GLU A 692 -9.60 23.47 -39.50
N GLU A 693 -9.31 22.53 -38.58
CA GLU A 693 -9.18 21.10 -38.86
C GLU A 693 -10.01 20.25 -37.86
N PRO A 694 -10.77 19.24 -38.32
CA PRO A 694 -11.59 18.39 -37.44
C PRO A 694 -10.80 17.18 -36.91
N PHE A 695 -11.04 16.82 -35.65
CA PHE A 695 -10.53 15.59 -35.02
C PHE A 695 -11.55 14.93 -34.09
N SER A 696 -11.22 13.74 -33.57
CA SER A 696 -12.15 12.85 -32.86
C SER A 696 -11.47 12.16 -31.67
N THR A 697 -12.15 12.12 -30.52
CA THR A 697 -11.79 11.29 -29.36
C THR A 697 -12.57 9.97 -29.28
N LYS A 698 -13.40 9.69 -30.30
CA LYS A 698 -14.25 8.49 -30.36
C LYS A 698 -13.50 7.24 -30.80
N ASN A 699 -12.97 6.47 -29.86
CA ASN A 699 -12.36 5.16 -30.11
C ASN A 699 -13.40 4.03 -30.00
N LYS A 700 -13.62 3.24 -31.05
CA LYS A 700 -14.63 2.16 -31.06
C LYS A 700 -14.21 0.88 -30.33
N GLU A 701 -12.93 0.71 -30.03
CA GLU A 701 -12.39 -0.49 -29.39
C GLU A 701 -12.63 -0.42 -27.87
N VAL A 702 -12.38 0.74 -27.28
CA VAL A 702 -12.56 1.01 -25.84
C VAL A 702 -14.05 1.16 -25.50
N LYS A 703 -14.62 0.14 -24.85
CA LYS A 703 -16.04 0.09 -24.49
C LYS A 703 -16.40 0.93 -23.27
N GLN A 704 -17.65 1.39 -23.18
CA GLN A 704 -18.17 2.15 -22.02
C GLN A 704 -18.06 1.37 -20.68
N SER A 705 -17.93 0.04 -20.73
CA SER A 705 -17.67 -0.82 -19.56
C SER A 705 -16.24 -0.74 -19.01
N TYR A 706 -15.32 -0.14 -19.76
CA TYR A 706 -13.93 0.10 -19.37
C TYR A 706 -13.67 1.59 -19.07
N VAL A 707 -12.54 1.86 -18.42
CA VAL A 707 -11.99 3.22 -18.36
C VAL A 707 -11.63 3.67 -19.79
N CYS A 708 -11.68 4.97 -20.04
CA CYS A 708 -11.14 5.53 -21.28
C CYS A 708 -9.62 5.33 -21.34
N GLU A 709 -9.08 5.16 -22.54
CA GLU A 709 -7.63 5.24 -22.73
C GLU A 709 -7.17 6.67 -22.44
N TYR A 710 -6.05 6.85 -21.75
CA TYR A 710 -5.66 8.11 -21.11
C TYR A 710 -4.33 8.64 -21.67
N ASP A 711 -4.31 9.92 -22.01
CA ASP A 711 -3.18 10.67 -22.59
C ASP A 711 -2.81 10.29 -24.05
N GLU A 712 -3.78 9.75 -24.78
CA GLU A 712 -3.69 9.39 -26.19
C GLU A 712 -3.52 10.64 -27.08
N VAL A 713 -2.66 10.55 -28.09
CA VAL A 713 -2.51 11.60 -29.12
C VAL A 713 -3.70 11.51 -30.09
N VAL A 714 -4.57 12.53 -30.08
CA VAL A 714 -5.80 12.57 -30.89
C VAL A 714 -5.76 13.58 -32.04
N TYR A 715 -4.71 14.40 -32.08
CA TYR A 715 -4.35 15.29 -33.18
C TYR A 715 -2.84 15.53 -33.13
N ASP A 716 -2.17 15.58 -34.28
CA ASP A 716 -0.72 15.78 -34.44
C ASP A 716 -0.47 16.67 -35.66
N CYS A 717 0.24 17.79 -35.46
CA CYS A 717 0.61 18.74 -36.50
C CYS A 717 2.11 19.03 -36.41
N GLY A 718 2.85 18.81 -37.50
CA GLY A 718 4.32 18.76 -37.50
C GLY A 718 5.04 19.67 -38.51
N GLU A 719 4.32 20.53 -39.23
CA GLU A 719 4.88 21.35 -40.33
C GLU A 719 4.65 22.87 -40.13
N LEU A 720 4.65 23.34 -38.87
CA LEU A 720 4.42 24.75 -38.53
C LEU A 720 5.73 25.57 -38.52
N GLU A 721 5.64 26.86 -38.82
CA GLU A 721 6.78 27.81 -38.75
C GLU A 721 7.21 28.06 -37.29
N ASP A 722 8.48 28.40 -37.00
CA ASP A 722 8.91 28.69 -35.63
C ASP A 722 8.47 30.09 -35.14
N GLN A 723 7.16 30.29 -35.00
CA GLN A 723 6.54 31.54 -34.55
C GLN A 723 5.46 31.29 -33.47
N MET A 724 4.80 32.36 -33.02
CA MET A 724 3.71 32.26 -32.06
C MET A 724 2.41 31.97 -32.79
N HIS A 725 1.84 30.80 -32.53
CA HIS A 725 0.54 30.36 -33.03
C HIS A 725 -0.56 30.58 -31.99
N GLN A 726 -1.75 30.94 -32.44
CA GLN A 726 -2.98 30.97 -31.65
C GLN A 726 -3.75 29.67 -31.85
N VAL A 727 -4.13 29.01 -30.76
CA VAL A 727 -4.85 27.73 -30.78
C VAL A 727 -6.19 27.83 -30.06
N GLU A 728 -7.25 27.44 -30.76
CA GLU A 728 -8.61 27.29 -30.22
C GLU A 728 -9.15 25.90 -30.54
N ILE A 729 -9.55 25.14 -29.52
CA ILE A 729 -10.20 23.83 -29.66
C ILE A 729 -11.66 23.99 -29.27
N GLU A 730 -12.60 23.62 -30.14
CA GLU A 730 -14.05 23.80 -29.98
C GLU A 730 -14.80 22.46 -30.08
N LEU A 731 -15.61 22.14 -29.07
CA LEU A 731 -16.47 20.95 -29.07
C LEU A 731 -17.76 21.21 -29.88
N LEU A 732 -17.96 20.50 -30.99
CA LEU A 732 -19.08 20.74 -31.92
C LEU A 732 -20.34 19.89 -31.66
N GLU A 733 -20.36 19.09 -30.59
CA GLU A 733 -21.51 18.24 -30.25
C GLU A 733 -21.68 18.03 -28.74
N ASP A 734 -22.89 17.63 -28.33
CA ASP A 734 -23.27 17.36 -26.92
C ASP A 734 -22.79 15.98 -26.44
N MET A 735 -21.50 15.68 -26.65
CA MET A 735 -20.81 14.45 -26.26
C MET A 735 -19.61 14.77 -25.34
N PRO A 736 -19.12 13.82 -24.52
CA PRO A 736 -17.92 14.04 -23.71
C PRO A 736 -16.67 14.25 -24.56
N PHE A 737 -15.92 15.32 -24.26
CA PHE A 737 -14.53 15.52 -24.66
C PHE A 737 -13.70 15.68 -23.38
N VAL A 738 -12.70 14.83 -23.20
CA VAL A 738 -11.87 14.77 -21.98
C VAL A 738 -10.42 15.06 -22.37
N PHE A 739 -9.91 16.20 -21.96
CA PHE A 739 -8.60 16.74 -22.34
C PHE A 739 -7.56 16.48 -21.24
N THR A 740 -6.40 15.93 -21.63
CA THR A 740 -5.30 15.60 -20.71
C THR A 740 -4.08 16.51 -20.86
N GLY A 741 -3.92 17.17 -22.02
CA GLY A 741 -2.88 18.17 -22.23
C GLY A 741 -2.46 18.35 -23.69
N VAL A 742 -1.29 18.96 -23.90
CA VAL A 742 -0.61 18.96 -25.21
C VAL A 742 0.86 18.58 -25.06
N GLU A 743 1.45 18.08 -26.15
CA GLU A 743 2.89 17.89 -26.29
C GLU A 743 3.40 18.81 -27.42
N VAL A 744 4.54 19.46 -27.19
CA VAL A 744 5.28 20.25 -28.19
C VAL A 744 6.74 19.77 -28.24
N GLY A 745 7.43 20.03 -29.34
CA GLY A 745 8.87 19.74 -29.50
C GLY A 745 9.75 20.70 -28.70
N GLU A 746 10.68 21.39 -29.36
CA GLU A 746 11.54 22.44 -28.75
C GLU A 746 10.76 23.73 -28.36
N GLY A 747 9.45 23.63 -28.18
CA GLY A 747 8.51 24.75 -28.05
C GLY A 747 8.06 25.09 -26.63
N ARG A 748 7.27 26.16 -26.52
CA ARG A 748 6.64 26.61 -25.26
C ARG A 748 5.16 26.88 -25.49
N VAL A 749 4.30 26.33 -24.63
CA VAL A 749 2.87 26.68 -24.55
C VAL A 749 2.71 27.87 -23.59
N PHE A 750 1.82 28.79 -23.95
CA PHE A 750 1.53 30.03 -23.22
C PHE A 750 0.02 30.18 -22.97
N HIS A 751 -0.35 30.81 -21.85
CA HIS A 751 -1.73 31.27 -21.69
C HIS A 751 -2.02 32.45 -22.61
N ILE A 752 -3.28 32.61 -23.05
CA ILE A 752 -3.75 33.79 -23.83
C ILE A 752 -3.61 35.15 -23.09
N ASP A 753 -3.22 35.09 -21.81
CA ASP A 753 -3.01 36.22 -20.91
C ASP A 753 -1.58 36.26 -20.34
N GLU A 754 -0.70 35.40 -20.83
CA GLU A 754 0.70 35.39 -20.41
C GLU A 754 1.48 36.53 -21.07
N VAL A 755 2.20 37.28 -20.24
CA VAL A 755 3.17 38.29 -20.67
C VAL A 755 4.57 37.90 -20.19
N ILE A 756 5.60 38.34 -20.92
CA ILE A 756 7.00 37.98 -20.66
C ILE A 756 7.78 39.05 -19.87
N ASP A 757 7.13 40.16 -19.54
CA ASP A 757 7.74 41.31 -18.89
C ASP A 757 6.76 41.98 -17.89
N VAL A 758 7.30 42.75 -16.96
CA VAL A 758 6.52 43.37 -15.87
C VAL A 758 5.78 44.63 -16.33
N GLU A 759 6.18 45.25 -17.43
CA GLU A 759 5.59 46.49 -17.94
C GLU A 759 4.23 46.19 -18.60
N SER A 760 4.15 45.12 -19.39
CA SER A 760 2.95 44.60 -20.08
C SER A 760 1.87 43.97 -19.17
N LEU A 761 2.13 43.83 -17.86
CA LEU A 761 1.13 43.30 -16.92
C LEU A 761 -0.04 44.26 -16.70
N GLU A 762 -1.26 43.79 -16.97
CA GLU A 762 -2.53 44.44 -16.61
C GLU A 762 -3.38 43.51 -15.74
N VAL A 763 -4.46 43.99 -15.14
CA VAL A 763 -5.35 43.16 -14.31
C VAL A 763 -5.95 42.02 -15.15
N GLY A 764 -5.76 40.78 -14.69
CA GLY A 764 -6.10 39.54 -15.41
C GLY A 764 -4.93 38.94 -16.20
N LYS A 765 -3.93 39.74 -16.60
CA LYS A 765 -2.69 39.23 -17.20
C LYS A 765 -1.82 38.53 -16.16
N ARG A 766 -1.03 37.56 -16.63
CA ARG A 766 -0.18 36.70 -15.79
C ARG A 766 1.24 36.64 -16.32
N ILE A 767 2.19 36.45 -15.42
CA ILE A 767 3.61 36.29 -15.74
C ILE A 767 4.11 35.00 -15.11
N ARG A 768 4.87 34.21 -15.87
CA ARG A 768 5.47 32.97 -15.37
C ARG A 768 6.62 33.29 -14.42
N CYS A 769 6.82 32.49 -13.39
CA CYS A 769 7.93 32.61 -12.45
C CYS A 769 8.33 31.20 -11.99
N HIS A 770 9.62 31.01 -11.73
CA HIS A 770 10.14 29.77 -11.18
C HIS A 770 10.21 29.86 -9.65
N TYR A 771 9.92 28.75 -8.95
CA TYR A 771 10.12 28.64 -7.50
C TYR A 771 10.79 27.31 -7.13
N LYS A 772 11.86 27.42 -6.33
CA LYS A 772 12.69 26.29 -5.90
C LYS A 772 12.88 26.29 -4.38
N ALA A 773 12.47 25.23 -3.68
CA ALA A 773 12.55 25.15 -2.23
C ALA A 773 12.89 23.75 -1.68
N THR A 774 13.32 23.72 -0.42
CA THR A 774 13.54 22.48 0.35
C THR A 774 12.50 22.35 1.47
N TYR A 775 12.32 21.13 1.98
CA TYR A 775 11.29 20.79 2.98
C TYR A 775 11.21 21.80 4.13
N ASN A 776 10.00 22.31 4.38
CA ASN A 776 9.69 23.27 5.46
C ASN A 776 10.61 24.52 5.50
N LYS A 777 11.07 25.01 4.34
CA LYS A 777 11.78 26.29 4.18
C LYS A 777 11.19 27.09 3.04
N VAL A 778 11.14 28.42 3.19
CA VAL A 778 10.82 29.32 2.07
C VAL A 778 12.01 29.30 1.10
N GLY A 779 11.71 29.05 -0.17
CA GLY A 779 12.69 28.95 -1.25
C GLY A 779 12.98 30.28 -1.95
N GLU A 780 13.54 30.14 -3.14
CA GLU A 780 13.92 31.25 -4.02
C GLU A 780 12.93 31.34 -5.19
N PHE A 781 12.69 32.58 -5.63
CA PHE A 781 11.85 32.91 -6.78
C PHE A 781 12.75 33.54 -7.86
N SER A 782 12.65 33.08 -9.11
CA SER A 782 13.50 33.55 -10.20
C SER A 782 12.77 33.56 -11.55
N ASP A 783 13.48 33.99 -12.60
CA ASP A 783 13.15 33.71 -14.00
C ASP A 783 11.77 34.24 -14.44
N LEU A 784 11.44 35.43 -13.95
CA LEU A 784 10.19 36.12 -14.22
C LEU A 784 10.00 36.35 -15.74
N GLY A 785 8.88 35.89 -16.29
CA GLY A 785 8.53 35.90 -17.73
C GLY A 785 9.10 34.75 -18.56
N LYS A 786 10.10 34.03 -18.04
CA LYS A 786 10.73 32.88 -18.73
C LYS A 786 9.96 31.60 -18.46
N ALA A 787 10.29 30.55 -19.20
CA ALA A 787 10.02 29.17 -18.80
C ALA A 787 11.36 28.48 -18.61
N VAL A 788 11.56 27.83 -17.47
CA VAL A 788 12.84 27.19 -17.12
C VAL A 788 12.67 25.80 -16.50
N GLY A 789 11.44 25.41 -16.15
CA GLY A 789 11.10 24.06 -15.69
C GLY A 789 9.68 23.64 -16.07
N ALA A 790 9.33 22.40 -15.69
CA ALA A 790 7.93 21.99 -15.70
C ALA A 790 7.12 22.77 -14.66
N PHE A 791 5.81 22.90 -14.85
CA PHE A 791 4.96 23.56 -13.86
C PHE A 791 4.93 22.77 -12.55
N ILE A 792 5.06 23.47 -11.41
CA ILE A 792 4.69 22.94 -10.09
C ILE A 792 3.24 22.46 -10.18
N PRO A 793 2.89 21.22 -9.81
CA PRO A 793 1.51 20.73 -9.91
C PRO A 793 0.55 21.63 -9.10
N PRO A 794 -0.75 21.72 -9.45
CA PRO A 794 -1.72 22.47 -8.64
C PRO A 794 -1.77 22.01 -7.18
N GLU A 795 -1.55 20.72 -6.96
CA GLU A 795 -1.43 20.06 -5.65
C GLU A 795 -0.10 20.40 -4.91
N SER A 796 0.78 21.19 -5.53
CA SER A 796 2.06 21.64 -5.00
C SER A 796 3.09 20.53 -4.71
N SER A 797 4.20 20.88 -4.06
CA SER A 797 5.22 19.92 -3.61
C SER A 797 5.83 20.33 -2.26
N ALA A 798 6.34 19.36 -1.51
CA ALA A 798 7.19 19.59 -0.34
C ALA A 798 8.62 20.05 -0.74
N TYR A 799 9.05 19.65 -1.94
CA TYR A 799 10.29 20.04 -2.62
C TYR A 799 9.93 20.57 -4.02
N PRO A 800 9.35 21.78 -4.11
CA PRO A 800 9.02 22.38 -5.39
C PRO A 800 10.29 22.83 -6.11
N ASP A 801 10.33 22.59 -7.41
CA ASP A 801 11.41 22.91 -8.32
C ASP A 801 10.82 23.06 -9.72
N GLY A 802 10.19 24.21 -10.00
CA GLY A 802 9.39 24.38 -11.20
C GLY A 802 8.66 25.71 -11.33
N ASP A 803 7.90 25.83 -12.41
CA ASP A 803 7.27 27.07 -12.84
C ASP A 803 5.82 27.20 -12.32
N PHE A 804 5.33 28.44 -12.17
CA PHE A 804 3.94 28.76 -11.83
C PHE A 804 3.57 30.15 -12.38
N TYR A 805 2.31 30.58 -12.25
CA TYR A 805 1.92 31.94 -12.64
C TYR A 805 1.71 32.86 -11.45
N PHE A 806 2.26 34.06 -11.54
CA PHE A 806 1.74 35.22 -10.84
C PHE A 806 0.68 35.91 -11.72
N ILE A 807 -0.56 35.99 -11.25
CA ILE A 807 -1.67 36.70 -11.92
C ILE A 807 -1.79 38.09 -11.29
N MET A 808 -1.79 39.15 -12.09
CA MET A 808 -2.05 40.51 -11.61
C MET A 808 -3.54 40.70 -11.35
N VAL A 809 -3.89 41.20 -10.16
CA VAL A 809 -5.29 41.30 -9.69
C VAL A 809 -5.72 42.71 -9.27
N ASP A 810 -4.78 43.60 -8.92
CA ASP A 810 -5.09 44.93 -8.39
C ASP A 810 -3.84 45.84 -8.41
N PHE A 811 -3.96 47.06 -7.85
CA PHE A 811 -2.83 47.91 -7.45
C PHE A 811 -2.82 48.14 -5.92
N GLU A 812 -1.64 48.19 -5.31
CA GLU A 812 -1.46 48.57 -3.89
C GLU A 812 -0.32 49.61 -3.80
N ASP A 813 -0.61 50.81 -3.31
CA ASP A 813 0.32 51.96 -3.24
C ASP A 813 1.07 52.25 -4.56
N GLY A 814 0.36 52.14 -5.70
CA GLY A 814 0.92 52.36 -7.04
C GLY A 814 1.76 51.20 -7.59
N LYS A 815 1.89 50.09 -6.86
CA LYS A 815 2.54 48.85 -7.32
C LYS A 815 1.51 47.90 -7.90
N LYS A 816 1.94 47.09 -8.88
CA LYS A 816 1.11 45.99 -9.41
C LYS A 816 1.02 44.91 -8.32
N LYS A 817 -0.19 44.49 -7.94
CA LYS A 817 -0.45 43.39 -7.00
C LYS A 817 -0.66 42.11 -7.78
N LEU A 818 0.14 41.08 -7.48
CA LEU A 818 0.00 39.76 -8.08
C LEU A 818 -0.15 38.68 -7.02
N ILE A 819 -0.92 37.64 -7.33
CA ILE A 819 -1.06 36.42 -6.52
C ILE A 819 -0.57 35.21 -7.31
N ALA A 820 0.02 34.23 -6.63
CA ALA A 820 0.30 32.94 -7.26
C ALA A 820 -1.02 32.20 -7.56
N ASP A 821 -1.08 31.56 -8.72
CA ASP A 821 -2.23 30.77 -9.18
C ASP A 821 -2.45 29.47 -8.39
N ARG A 822 -1.38 28.92 -7.79
CA ARG A 822 -1.39 27.75 -6.91
C ARG A 822 -0.63 27.99 -5.60
N ASN A 823 -0.66 27.03 -4.67
CA ASN A 823 0.33 26.97 -3.60
C ASN A 823 1.69 26.62 -4.23
N VAL A 824 2.72 27.45 -4.06
CA VAL A 824 4.06 27.15 -4.61
C VAL A 824 4.81 26.11 -3.76
N GLN A 825 4.36 25.86 -2.53
CA GLN A 825 4.88 24.81 -1.65
C GLN A 825 3.79 24.27 -0.72
N HIS A 826 3.80 22.97 -0.43
CA HIS A 826 3.10 22.36 0.71
C HIS A 826 4.10 21.83 1.75
N SER A 827 3.63 21.29 2.88
CA SER A 827 4.53 20.80 3.94
C SER A 827 5.48 21.90 4.46
N ILE A 828 4.94 23.10 4.64
CA ILE A 828 5.61 24.26 5.24
C ILE A 828 4.81 24.80 6.43
N SER A 829 5.49 25.09 7.53
CA SER A 829 4.91 25.54 8.80
C SER A 829 4.79 27.06 8.90
N TRP A 830 3.86 27.53 9.74
CA TRP A 830 3.77 28.96 10.08
C TRP A 830 5.03 29.50 10.74
N ASP A 831 5.67 28.74 11.64
CA ASP A 831 6.91 29.17 12.29
C ASP A 831 8.05 29.38 11.27
N THR A 832 8.14 28.56 10.22
CA THR A 832 9.03 28.82 9.08
C THR A 832 8.67 30.11 8.36
N LEU A 833 7.40 30.30 7.98
CA LEU A 833 6.96 31.49 7.24
C LEU A 833 7.22 32.78 8.04
N GLU A 834 6.96 32.78 9.34
CA GLU A 834 7.22 33.91 10.23
C GLU A 834 8.72 34.17 10.45
N TYR A 835 9.54 33.10 10.57
CA TYR A 835 11.01 33.23 10.62
C TYR A 835 11.59 33.89 9.36
N PHE A 836 11.07 33.53 8.18
CA PHE A 836 11.42 34.19 6.91
C PHE A 836 10.68 35.53 6.68
N GLY A 837 9.88 36.00 7.63
CA GLY A 837 9.19 37.31 7.61
C GLY A 837 7.93 37.40 6.74
N ILE A 838 7.54 36.32 6.05
CA ILE A 838 6.54 36.35 4.97
C ILE A 838 5.14 36.84 5.41
N PRO A 839 4.58 36.50 6.59
CA PRO A 839 3.27 37.02 7.01
C PRO A 839 3.22 38.55 7.15
N LYS A 840 4.31 39.19 7.59
CA LYS A 840 4.41 40.65 7.71
C LYS A 840 4.82 41.30 6.39
N GLY A 841 5.56 40.55 5.59
CA GLY A 841 6.02 40.90 4.26
C GLY A 841 7.52 41.20 4.23
N LYS A 842 8.18 40.79 3.15
CA LYS A 842 9.63 40.82 2.97
C LYS A 842 9.98 41.42 1.60
N LYS A 843 11.00 42.29 1.54
CA LYS A 843 11.60 42.67 0.25
C LYS A 843 12.34 41.49 -0.36
N LEU A 844 12.18 41.28 -1.66
CA LEU A 844 13.03 40.43 -2.49
C LEU A 844 13.35 41.15 -3.82
N ASN A 845 14.35 40.64 -4.53
CA ASN A 845 14.68 41.06 -5.88
C ASN A 845 14.24 39.94 -6.83
N LEU A 846 13.40 40.26 -7.82
CA LEU A 846 12.95 39.33 -8.86
C LEU A 846 13.56 39.79 -10.19
N ASP A 847 14.63 39.15 -10.65
CA ASP A 847 15.29 39.43 -11.93
C ASP A 847 15.56 40.92 -12.23
N ARG A 848 15.96 41.67 -11.18
CA ARG A 848 16.26 43.13 -11.09
C ARG A 848 15.12 44.01 -10.58
N GLU A 849 13.89 43.51 -10.47
CA GLU A 849 12.76 44.26 -9.93
C GLU A 849 12.70 44.25 -8.40
N GLU A 850 12.42 45.40 -7.79
CA GLU A 850 12.11 45.49 -6.35
C GLU A 850 10.68 44.99 -6.08
N ALA A 851 10.58 43.79 -5.54
CA ALA A 851 9.32 43.19 -5.12
C ALA A 851 9.18 43.13 -3.59
N PHE A 852 7.93 43.04 -3.13
CA PHE A 852 7.58 42.81 -1.73
C PHE A 852 6.61 41.64 -1.62
N ILE A 853 7.10 40.50 -1.11
CA ILE A 853 6.33 39.27 -0.96
C ILE A 853 5.66 39.20 0.40
N ARG A 854 4.40 38.77 0.46
CA ARG A 854 3.65 38.48 1.68
C ARG A 854 2.63 37.35 1.48
N LEU A 855 1.98 36.94 2.56
CA LEU A 855 0.75 36.13 2.49
C LEU A 855 -0.46 37.01 2.14
N LEU A 856 -1.51 36.40 1.58
CA LEU A 856 -2.80 37.05 1.36
C LEU A 856 -3.49 37.37 2.71
N LEU A 857 -4.32 38.40 2.74
CA LEU A 857 -5.27 38.66 3.83
C LEU A 857 -6.46 37.70 3.71
N GLY A 858 -6.61 36.76 4.65
CA GLY A 858 -7.82 35.93 4.77
C GLY A 858 -8.87 36.50 5.75
N GLY A 859 -8.58 37.63 6.41
CA GLY A 859 -9.44 38.20 7.45
C GLY A 859 -9.52 37.37 8.75
N SER A 860 -10.10 37.95 9.80
CA SER A 860 -9.91 37.49 11.19
C SER A 860 -11.14 36.91 11.90
N ALA A 861 -12.36 37.02 11.36
CA ALA A 861 -13.58 36.46 11.97
C ALA A 861 -14.64 36.04 10.93
N PHE A 862 -15.88 35.80 11.36
CA PHE A 862 -17.06 35.75 10.48
C PHE A 862 -17.65 37.15 10.26
N ILE A 863 -18.48 37.27 9.24
CA ILE A 863 -19.43 38.37 9.03
C ILE A 863 -20.76 38.10 9.77
N ASP A 864 -21.42 39.15 10.26
CA ASP A 864 -22.84 39.17 10.63
C ASP A 864 -23.73 39.76 9.51
N GLN A 865 -25.05 39.66 9.63
CA GLN A 865 -26.03 40.26 8.71
C GLN A 865 -25.87 41.79 8.43
N ASN A 866 -24.98 42.48 9.14
CA ASN A 866 -24.68 43.91 9.00
C ASN A 866 -23.23 44.17 8.52
N ASN A 867 -22.52 43.16 8.00
CA ASN A 867 -21.09 43.21 7.63
C ASN A 867 -20.09 43.46 8.79
N ASN A 868 -20.52 43.26 10.05
CA ASN A 868 -19.68 43.39 11.23
C ASN A 868 -19.05 42.05 11.66
N LYS A 869 -18.13 42.13 12.63
CA LYS A 869 -17.37 40.99 13.16
C LYS A 869 -18.26 40.05 14.01
N SER A 870 -18.66 38.91 13.46
CA SER A 870 -19.30 37.81 14.19
C SER A 870 -18.28 36.79 14.73
N TYR A 871 -18.59 36.21 15.90
CA TYR A 871 -17.85 35.07 16.47
C TYR A 871 -18.54 33.72 16.24
N GLY A 872 -19.79 33.70 15.79
CA GLY A 872 -20.53 32.50 15.40
C GLY A 872 -20.76 32.44 13.88
N ASN A 873 -20.87 31.23 13.34
CA ASN A 873 -21.10 31.04 11.91
C ASN A 873 -22.50 31.53 11.50
N GLN A 874 -22.56 32.52 10.60
CA GLN A 874 -23.81 32.99 9.97
C GLN A 874 -23.86 32.67 8.47
N GLN A 875 -22.86 31.96 7.91
CA GLN A 875 -22.72 31.63 6.48
C GLN A 875 -22.59 32.85 5.54
N LEU A 876 -22.12 33.99 6.06
CA LEU A 876 -22.01 35.26 5.34
C LEU A 876 -20.58 35.66 4.90
N GLY A 877 -19.56 34.82 5.13
CA GLY A 877 -18.15 35.06 4.76
C GLY A 877 -17.26 35.55 5.91
N ALA A 878 -16.04 35.96 5.60
CA ALA A 878 -15.03 36.38 6.59
C ALA A 878 -14.97 37.90 6.82
N TRP A 879 -14.78 38.32 8.08
CA TRP A 879 -14.58 39.73 8.42
C TRP A 879 -13.08 40.08 8.51
N PRO A 880 -12.60 41.19 7.90
CA PRO A 880 -13.35 42.13 7.07
C PRO A 880 -13.77 41.53 5.72
N HIS A 881 -14.93 41.94 5.22
CA HIS A 881 -15.51 41.48 3.94
C HIS A 881 -14.57 41.73 2.75
N THR A 882 -13.75 42.78 2.81
CA THR A 882 -12.71 43.08 1.83
C THR A 882 -11.39 42.42 2.25
N ASN A 883 -11.37 41.09 2.28
CA ASN A 883 -10.14 40.31 2.46
C ASN A 883 -9.73 39.70 1.10
N GLU A 884 -8.42 39.62 0.88
CA GLU A 884 -7.83 39.28 -0.42
C GLU A 884 -8.06 37.82 -0.83
N TRP A 885 -8.26 36.93 0.15
CA TRP A 885 -8.67 35.56 -0.13
C TRP A 885 -10.09 35.56 -0.72
N ASP A 886 -11.11 36.03 0.00
CA ASP A 886 -12.50 36.09 -0.52
C ASP A 886 -12.67 36.98 -1.77
N GLN A 887 -11.74 37.92 -2.02
CA GLN A 887 -11.77 38.84 -3.16
C GLN A 887 -11.12 38.27 -4.43
N PHE A 888 -10.03 37.50 -4.31
CA PHE A 888 -9.23 37.05 -5.47
C PHE A 888 -9.06 35.52 -5.58
N VAL A 889 -9.38 34.76 -4.53
CA VAL A 889 -9.31 33.29 -4.49
C VAL A 889 -10.71 32.73 -4.29
N ASN A 890 -11.16 31.91 -5.23
CA ASN A 890 -12.52 31.40 -5.30
C ASN A 890 -12.50 29.87 -5.62
N ILE A 891 -13.64 29.15 -5.60
CA ILE A 891 -13.64 27.76 -5.04
C ILE A 891 -14.11 26.59 -5.97
N ASN A 892 -14.65 26.78 -7.19
CA ASN A 892 -14.88 25.65 -8.16
C ASN A 892 -13.61 25.12 -8.86
N ASP A 893 -13.09 25.87 -9.84
CA ASP A 893 -11.98 25.64 -10.79
C ASP A 893 -10.65 25.13 -10.19
N PHE A 894 -10.60 24.99 -8.87
CA PHE A 894 -9.55 24.32 -8.11
C PHE A 894 -10.19 23.18 -7.32
N ASN A 895 -10.50 22.06 -8.00
CA ASN A 895 -10.97 20.80 -7.39
C ASN A 895 -9.87 20.08 -6.55
N ILE A 896 -9.01 20.85 -5.89
CA ILE A 896 -7.95 20.39 -4.99
C ILE A 896 -8.62 20.07 -3.65
N LYS A 897 -9.21 18.88 -3.54
CA LYS A 897 -10.00 18.40 -2.39
C LYS A 897 -9.25 18.37 -1.04
N GLU A 898 -7.94 18.63 -1.02
CA GLU A 898 -7.08 18.33 0.13
C GLU A 898 -6.16 19.46 0.63
N ILE A 899 -6.10 20.67 0.02
CA ILE A 899 -5.00 21.63 0.33
C ILE A 899 -5.45 23.07 0.67
N ALA A 900 -5.20 23.45 1.92
CA ALA A 900 -5.32 24.79 2.50
C ALA A 900 -4.14 25.71 2.15
N SER A 901 -4.28 27.02 2.41
CA SER A 901 -3.17 27.98 2.32
C SER A 901 -3.03 28.83 3.59
N TRP A 902 -1.79 29.15 3.96
CA TRP A 902 -1.48 30.08 5.04
C TRP A 902 -1.80 31.52 4.62
N CYS A 903 -2.77 32.16 5.28
CA CYS A 903 -3.05 33.58 5.10
C CYS A 903 -2.56 34.41 6.31
N LYS A 904 -2.27 35.69 6.08
CA LYS A 904 -1.64 36.62 7.03
C LYS A 904 -2.36 36.73 8.38
N ASP A 905 -3.69 36.66 8.37
CA ASP A 905 -4.54 36.85 9.56
C ASP A 905 -5.15 35.53 10.10
N LYS A 906 -5.01 34.40 9.37
CA LYS A 906 -5.50 33.06 9.74
C LYS A 906 -5.10 31.99 8.71
N ALA A 907 -5.11 30.72 9.11
CA ALA A 907 -5.17 29.60 8.17
C ALA A 907 -6.61 29.36 7.71
N GLU A 908 -6.80 29.10 6.41
CA GLU A 908 -8.08 28.78 5.78
C GLU A 908 -8.18 27.26 5.57
N ILE A 909 -9.19 26.58 6.13
CA ILE A 909 -9.51 25.18 5.78
C ILE A 909 -10.80 25.20 4.95
N GLY A 910 -10.67 24.91 3.66
CA GLY A 910 -11.78 24.84 2.72
C GLY A 910 -12.29 23.42 2.52
N LEU A 911 -13.61 23.29 2.36
CA LEU A 911 -14.28 22.17 1.72
C LEU A 911 -15.33 22.76 0.75
N GLU A 912 -15.21 22.39 -0.53
CA GLU A 912 -16.24 22.43 -1.59
C GLU A 912 -16.81 23.80 -2.12
N ASN A 913 -16.48 24.10 -3.40
CA ASN A 913 -17.27 24.77 -4.48
C ASN A 913 -17.58 26.31 -4.48
N THR A 914 -17.47 27.02 -5.65
CA THR A 914 -18.17 28.32 -5.94
C THR A 914 -17.61 29.43 -6.91
N TRP A 915 -16.93 29.22 -8.07
CA TRP A 915 -16.39 30.35 -8.92
C TRP A 915 -17.41 31.24 -9.67
N TYR A 916 -16.93 32.37 -10.22
CA TYR A 916 -17.56 33.28 -11.21
C TYR A 916 -16.52 33.83 -12.20
N ILE A 917 -16.88 34.07 -13.46
CA ILE A 917 -15.99 34.55 -14.55
C ILE A 917 -16.68 35.68 -15.35
N GLY A 918 -15.91 36.66 -15.84
CA GLY A 918 -16.35 37.55 -16.95
C GLY A 918 -16.50 39.03 -16.58
N ASN A 919 -16.12 39.92 -17.50
CA ASN A 919 -15.83 41.33 -17.22
C ASN A 919 -16.95 42.32 -17.61
N GLU A 920 -18.22 41.90 -17.54
CA GLU A 920 -19.39 42.79 -17.78
C GLU A 920 -20.42 42.73 -16.64
N PHE A 921 -20.96 43.90 -16.27
CA PHE A 921 -22.09 44.03 -15.34
C PHE A 921 -23.43 43.76 -16.05
N THR A 922 -23.79 42.50 -16.27
CA THR A 922 -25.18 42.13 -16.60
C THR A 922 -25.92 41.64 -15.36
N THR A 923 -27.08 42.24 -15.07
CA THR A 923 -27.88 41.97 -13.87
C THR A 923 -28.68 40.66 -13.99
N THR A 924 -27.96 39.54 -14.01
CA THR A 924 -28.55 38.23 -13.67
C THR A 924 -28.65 38.13 -12.15
N ILE A 925 -29.87 38.03 -11.62
CA ILE A 925 -30.11 38.00 -10.16
C ILE A 925 -29.61 36.67 -9.59
N ILE A 926 -28.40 36.66 -9.06
CA ILE A 926 -27.92 35.59 -8.18
C ILE A 926 -28.71 35.70 -6.86
N THR A 927 -29.65 34.80 -6.64
CA THR A 927 -30.39 34.72 -5.37
C THR A 927 -29.44 34.43 -4.22
N GLU A 928 -29.64 35.09 -3.09
CA GLU A 928 -28.67 35.15 -1.98
C GLU A 928 -28.32 33.77 -1.41
N GLU A 929 -29.25 32.81 -1.47
CA GLU A 929 -29.07 31.40 -1.08
C GLU A 929 -27.86 30.75 -1.77
N LYS A 930 -27.56 31.06 -3.05
CA LYS A 930 -26.40 30.49 -3.74
C LYS A 930 -25.05 31.02 -3.27
N ARG A 931 -24.99 32.06 -2.43
CA ARG A 931 -23.75 32.48 -1.76
C ARG A 931 -23.46 31.71 -0.46
N GLN A 932 -24.43 30.98 0.09
CA GLN A 932 -24.35 30.47 1.48
C GLN A 932 -23.60 29.14 1.61
N ASN A 933 -23.57 28.31 0.57
CA ASN A 933 -23.20 26.89 0.70
C ASN A 933 -21.70 26.56 0.50
N GLY A 934 -20.86 27.49 0.04
CA GLY A 934 -19.43 27.24 -0.25
C GLY A 934 -18.44 28.10 0.55
N ARG A 935 -18.89 28.80 1.60
CA ARG A 935 -18.11 29.88 2.26
C ARG A 935 -17.58 29.51 3.65
N ILE A 936 -16.38 28.94 3.64
CA ILE A 936 -15.37 28.89 4.71
C ILE A 936 -15.77 28.20 6.04
N LEU A 937 -15.04 27.14 6.40
CA LEU A 937 -15.08 26.57 7.75
C LEU A 937 -14.31 27.43 8.76
N ARG A 938 -14.96 28.48 9.26
CA ARG A 938 -14.53 29.23 10.45
C ARG A 938 -15.27 28.72 11.70
N GLY A 939 -15.10 29.39 12.84
CA GLY A 939 -15.38 28.85 14.18
C GLY A 939 -16.76 28.21 14.41
N ASN A 940 -16.77 26.87 14.47
CA ASN A 940 -17.50 26.12 15.50
C ASN A 940 -16.51 25.34 16.40
N ILE A 941 -15.33 25.95 16.65
CA ILE A 941 -14.25 25.37 17.45
C ILE A 941 -13.78 26.45 18.43
N ASP A 942 -13.61 26.07 19.70
CA ASP A 942 -13.36 26.96 20.83
C ASP A 942 -12.17 27.91 20.61
N HIS A 943 -12.23 29.10 21.20
CA HIS A 943 -11.18 30.12 21.16
C HIS A 943 -9.86 29.61 21.79
N LYS A 944 -9.92 28.54 22.60
CA LYS A 944 -8.74 27.78 23.05
C LYS A 944 -8.09 26.93 21.96
N TYR A 945 -8.86 26.37 21.03
CA TYR A 945 -8.32 25.57 19.92
C TYR A 945 -7.64 26.45 18.86
N LEU A 946 -8.12 27.68 18.68
CA LEU A 946 -7.44 28.71 17.89
C LEU A 946 -6.07 29.13 18.48
N LEU A 947 -5.84 28.88 19.77
CA LEU A 947 -4.52 28.99 20.43
C LEU A 947 -3.73 27.68 20.41
N SER A 948 -4.33 26.55 20.01
CA SER A 948 -3.69 25.24 19.90
C SER A 948 -3.49 24.76 18.45
N LEU A 949 -3.68 25.63 17.46
CA LEU A 949 -3.07 25.47 16.13
C LEU A 949 -1.55 25.58 16.30
N ASN A 950 -0.92 24.43 16.55
CA ASN A 950 0.51 24.33 16.81
C ASN A 950 1.28 24.82 15.57
N ARG A 951 1.86 26.02 15.65
CA ARG A 951 2.59 26.70 14.55
C ARG A 951 3.82 25.94 14.04
N LYS A 952 4.29 24.92 14.79
CA LYS A 952 5.36 23.97 14.42
C LYS A 952 4.86 22.75 13.66
N LEU A 953 3.55 22.56 13.56
CA LEU A 953 2.97 21.44 12.82
C LEU A 953 3.17 21.67 11.32
N ILE A 954 3.51 20.59 10.62
CA ILE A 954 3.72 20.57 9.18
C ILE A 954 2.72 19.58 8.62
N ARG A 955 1.90 19.99 7.66
CA ARG A 955 0.91 19.15 6.99
C ARG A 955 1.08 19.20 5.48
N GLU A 956 0.77 18.09 4.83
CA GLU A 956 0.68 18.00 3.37
C GLU A 956 -0.50 18.83 2.86
N SER A 957 -1.59 18.87 3.64
CA SER A 957 -2.81 19.64 3.38
C SER A 957 -2.69 21.15 3.64
N GLU A 958 -1.50 21.71 3.91
CA GLU A 958 -1.29 23.13 4.21
C GLU A 958 -0.07 23.67 3.45
N GLY A 959 -0.27 24.75 2.68
CA GLY A 959 0.75 25.29 1.80
C GLY A 959 0.86 26.82 1.78
N PHE A 960 1.79 27.30 0.97
CA PHE A 960 2.19 28.70 0.82
C PHE A 960 1.77 29.21 -0.56
N ARG A 961 0.79 30.12 -0.60
CA ARG A 961 0.45 30.94 -1.77
C ARG A 961 0.99 32.36 -1.56
N PRO A 962 2.02 32.80 -2.29
CA PRO A 962 2.53 34.15 -2.18
C PRO A 962 1.65 35.18 -2.91
N LEU A 963 1.61 36.38 -2.33
CA LEU A 963 1.21 37.62 -2.98
C LEU A 963 2.46 38.50 -3.09
N ILE A 964 2.73 39.09 -4.25
CA ILE A 964 3.81 40.06 -4.47
C ILE A 964 3.26 41.43 -4.86
N LEU A 965 3.94 42.48 -4.38
CA LEU A 965 3.80 43.84 -4.89
C LEU A 965 5.09 44.22 -5.62
N ILE A 966 4.99 44.46 -6.93
CA ILE A 966 6.14 44.78 -7.78
C ILE A 966 6.00 46.21 -8.34
N GLN A 967 7.10 46.93 -8.49
CA GLN A 967 7.05 48.19 -9.23
C GLN A 967 6.81 47.87 -10.71
N GLY A 968 5.82 48.52 -11.31
CA GLY A 968 5.85 48.75 -12.75
C GLY A 968 6.48 50.11 -12.99
N GLN A 969 7.28 50.26 -14.03
CA GLN A 969 7.71 51.60 -14.46
C GLN A 969 6.49 52.37 -14.97
N CYS A 970 5.94 53.25 -14.11
CA CYS A 970 4.98 54.25 -14.56
C CYS A 970 5.72 55.24 -15.46
N ASN A 971 5.53 55.11 -16.77
CA ASN A 971 5.77 56.20 -17.70
C ASN A 971 4.99 57.45 -17.21
N LYS A 972 5.68 58.59 -17.16
CA LYS A 972 5.18 59.87 -16.66
C LYS A 972 4.59 60.74 -17.75
#